data_AF-A0A353N6Q2-F1
#
_entry.id   AF-A0A353N6Q2-F1
#
_cell.length_a   1.000
_cell.length_b   1.000
_cell.length_c   1.000
_cell.angle_alpha   90.00
_cell.angle_beta   90.00
_cell.angle_gamma   90.00
#
_symmetry.space_group_name_H-M   'P 1'
#
loop_
_entity.id
_entity.type
_entity.pdbx_description
1 polymer ?
#
loop_
_entity_poly.entity_id
_entity_poly.type
_entity_poly.pdbx_seq_one_letter_code
_entity_poly.pdbx_strand_id
1 'polypeptide(L)'
;DVMACRQTGFALLASASVQESMDMAAIAHLSAIKSSVPFIHFFDGFRTSHEIQKIEEISYEEMKSLVNWEKVEDFRKRALNPEHPVQRGTAQNPDIYFQNREAANPYYLATPGIVAEIMNKVGKLTGRFYKPFEYVGAPDAERIIICMGSGAETVEETVNHLLKKGEKVGLIKVRLYRPFSADHFFAVLPKTVQKIAVLDRTKEPGSKGEPLYQDVCTAFMEKQQNPLIVGGRYGLGSKEFTPSMVKAVFDNLLLAEPKNLFTVGINDDVTNSSLEIKENIDAAPEGLHRCKFFGLGSDGTVGANKNSIKIIGDNTDMYAQGYFVYDSKKSGGITISHLRFGKSPIQSPYLIDQADFIACHNPSYVTRYDVLEGIKEGGSFLLNSPWTAEEMEEKLPAVMKQTIAKKKLKFYNIDAVKIAGEVGLGGRINMIMQASFFKIANVIPVDKAFSYIKEAIKNTYGRKGDKIVNMNIKAVDRAAEALEEIKYPESWAITTTGMEIVEEKVPEYVENIVRPILSLEGDKLPVSAFTPDGTVPVGTTQYEKRGVAIKIPKWNPADCIQCNQCAFVCPHACIRPYIAKEEALADAPDSFTTKAAIGKELAGYQFRMQVSALDCTGCGNCVDICPAKGQPITMVSLEEIVNEEVKNYKFAESLPKPEVEISPETVKGSQFRQPLFEFSGACAGCGETPYVKLVTQLFGDRMIVANATGCSSIYGGSAPTCPYTVNENGHGPAWANSLFEDNAEFGFGMNLAVLQRRNKLADLINQALELGINGELKIAFAEWLQSKDEAEASRKAGDKIKTLIDSAIAQAGGDLKSILSEIAGMKDLYTKKSIWIFGGDGWAYDIGYGGLDHVLASGENVNVLVLDTEVYSNTGGQSSKSTPTAAVAKFASAGKRVKKKDLGAIAMTYGYVYVA
;
A
#
# COMPACT_ATOMS: atom_id res chain seq x y z
N ASP A 1 -5.48 9.33 -13.60
CA ASP A 1 -4.47 9.25 -14.69
C ASP A 1 -5.11 9.43 -16.07
N VAL A 2 -5.93 8.50 -16.57
CA VAL A 2 -6.49 8.53 -17.94
C VAL A 2 -7.23 9.83 -18.23
N MET A 3 -8.02 10.33 -17.27
CA MET A 3 -8.78 11.58 -17.42
C MET A 3 -7.89 12.82 -17.57
N ALA A 4 -6.64 12.79 -17.05
CA ALA A 4 -5.66 13.86 -17.23
C ALA A 4 -5.06 13.89 -18.64
N CYS A 5 -5.23 12.80 -19.41
CA CYS A 5 -4.75 12.64 -20.78
C CYS A 5 -5.87 12.78 -21.83
N ARG A 6 -7.11 13.11 -21.45
CA ARG A 6 -8.28 13.10 -22.36
C ARG A 6 -8.21 14.11 -23.52
N GLN A 7 -7.40 15.16 -23.36
CA GLN A 7 -7.19 16.24 -24.31
C GLN A 7 -5.97 16.04 -25.22
N THR A 8 -5.21 14.96 -25.04
CA THR A 8 -3.96 14.70 -25.80
C THR A 8 -4.19 14.38 -27.27
N GLY A 9 -5.44 14.05 -27.65
CA GLY A 9 -5.79 13.56 -28.99
C GLY A 9 -5.66 12.04 -29.14
N PHE A 10 -5.44 11.29 -28.06
CA PHE A 10 -5.59 9.83 -28.10
C PHE A 10 -7.06 9.43 -28.11
N ALA A 11 -7.39 8.35 -28.81
CA ALA A 11 -8.62 7.62 -28.58
C ALA A 11 -8.54 6.88 -27.24
N LEU A 12 -9.62 6.88 -26.46
CA LEU A 12 -9.68 6.28 -25.13
C LEU A 12 -10.70 5.13 -25.14
N LEU A 13 -10.22 3.91 -24.94
CA LEU A 13 -11.04 2.68 -24.98
C LEU A 13 -10.95 1.94 -23.64
N ALA A 14 -12.08 1.78 -22.97
CA ALA A 14 -12.19 1.16 -21.66
C ALA A 14 -12.62 -0.31 -21.76
N SER A 15 -12.03 -1.19 -20.94
CA SER A 15 -12.55 -2.53 -20.65
C SER A 15 -13.00 -2.66 -19.19
N ALA A 16 -14.13 -3.33 -18.98
CA ALA A 16 -14.77 -3.50 -17.67
C ALA A 16 -14.40 -4.81 -16.96
N SER A 17 -13.90 -5.82 -17.69
CA SER A 17 -13.54 -7.13 -17.13
C SER A 17 -12.21 -7.65 -17.69
N VAL A 18 -11.73 -8.77 -17.15
CA VAL A 18 -10.52 -9.44 -17.65
C VAL A 18 -10.75 -9.95 -19.09
N GLN A 19 -11.93 -10.51 -19.38
CA GLN A 19 -12.31 -10.92 -20.74
C GLN A 19 -12.34 -9.72 -21.69
N GLU A 20 -13.00 -8.63 -21.29
CA GLU A 20 -13.02 -7.41 -22.12
C GLU A 20 -11.62 -6.82 -22.29
N SER A 21 -10.69 -7.02 -21.36
CA SER A 21 -9.32 -6.53 -21.51
C SER A 21 -8.56 -7.28 -22.63
N MET A 22 -8.81 -8.58 -22.82
CA MET A 22 -8.31 -9.33 -23.98
C MET A 22 -8.91 -8.79 -25.29
N ASP A 23 -10.23 -8.64 -25.32
CA ASP A 23 -10.95 -8.28 -26.56
C ASP A 23 -10.70 -6.81 -26.95
N MET A 24 -10.77 -5.87 -26.00
CA MET A 24 -10.54 -4.44 -26.24
C MET A 24 -9.09 -4.13 -26.59
N ALA A 25 -8.11 -4.89 -26.09
CA ALA A 25 -6.73 -4.75 -26.53
C ALA A 25 -6.60 -5.05 -28.03
N ALA A 26 -7.18 -6.17 -28.50
CA ALA A 26 -7.20 -6.50 -29.92
C ALA A 26 -7.93 -5.43 -30.75
N ILE A 27 -9.09 -4.95 -30.27
CA ILE A 27 -9.86 -3.89 -30.92
C ILE A 27 -9.06 -2.59 -31.02
N ALA A 28 -8.37 -2.17 -29.94
CA ALA A 28 -7.55 -0.97 -29.92
C ALA A 28 -6.40 -1.05 -30.95
N HIS A 29 -5.67 -2.16 -30.99
CA HIS A 29 -4.58 -2.36 -31.94
C HIS A 29 -5.06 -2.33 -33.40
N LEU A 30 -6.12 -3.07 -33.72
CA LEU A 30 -6.69 -3.11 -35.07
C LEU A 30 -7.27 -1.75 -35.49
N SER A 31 -7.91 -1.04 -34.57
CA SER A 31 -8.47 0.29 -34.80
C SER A 31 -7.39 1.34 -34.98
N ALA A 32 -6.30 1.30 -34.20
CA ALA A 32 -5.17 2.22 -34.33
C ALA A 32 -4.50 2.10 -35.71
N ILE A 33 -4.30 0.87 -36.20
CA ILE A 33 -3.76 0.62 -37.54
C ILE A 33 -4.68 1.22 -38.60
N LYS A 34 -5.99 0.95 -38.52
CA LYS A 34 -6.95 1.38 -39.55
C LYS A 34 -7.19 2.90 -39.53
N SER A 35 -7.26 3.51 -38.35
CA SER A 35 -7.56 4.93 -38.18
C SER A 35 -6.35 5.85 -38.25
N SER A 36 -5.12 5.34 -38.04
CA SER A 36 -3.93 6.16 -37.79
C SER A 36 -4.05 7.14 -36.60
N VAL A 37 -5.02 6.93 -35.71
CA VAL A 37 -5.16 7.64 -34.42
C VAL A 37 -4.60 6.72 -33.32
N PRO A 38 -3.78 7.23 -32.39
CA PRO A 38 -3.24 6.41 -31.32
C PRO A 38 -4.31 6.15 -30.24
N PHE A 39 -4.23 4.99 -29.58
CA PHE A 39 -5.19 4.54 -28.58
C PHE A 39 -4.55 4.38 -27.20
N ILE A 40 -5.24 4.86 -26.16
CA ILE A 40 -5.07 4.41 -24.78
C ILE A 40 -6.17 3.39 -24.53
N HIS A 41 -5.80 2.11 -24.52
CA HIS A 41 -6.62 1.07 -23.93
C HIS A 41 -6.36 1.06 -22.43
N PHE A 42 -7.42 1.11 -21.62
CA PHE A 42 -7.31 1.13 -20.17
C PHE A 42 -8.37 0.25 -19.50
N PHE A 43 -8.02 -0.17 -18.29
CA PHE A 43 -8.83 -0.96 -17.37
C PHE A 43 -8.43 -0.59 -15.94
N ASP A 44 -9.29 -0.93 -14.99
CA ASP A 44 -9.12 -0.46 -13.62
C ASP A 44 -7.94 -1.14 -12.90
N GLY A 45 -7.06 -0.30 -12.35
CA GLY A 45 -5.90 -0.72 -11.56
C GLY A 45 -6.31 -1.56 -10.36
N PHE A 46 -5.56 -2.62 -10.09
CA PHE A 46 -5.91 -3.76 -9.22
C PHE A 46 -7.22 -4.47 -9.58
N ARG A 47 -8.35 -3.76 -9.55
CA ARG A 47 -9.71 -4.32 -9.65
C ARG A 47 -9.95 -5.15 -10.91
N THR A 48 -9.30 -4.81 -12.03
CA THR A 48 -9.25 -5.64 -13.24
C THR A 48 -7.84 -6.17 -13.49
N SER A 49 -6.81 -5.31 -13.38
CA SER A 49 -5.42 -5.69 -13.72
C SER A 49 -4.82 -6.84 -12.88
N HIS A 50 -5.31 -7.06 -11.66
CA HIS A 50 -4.85 -8.10 -10.74
C HIS A 50 -5.94 -9.10 -10.37
N GLU A 51 -7.15 -8.92 -10.90
CA GLU A 51 -8.19 -9.93 -10.83
C GLU A 51 -7.83 -11.07 -11.78
N ILE A 52 -7.91 -12.29 -11.27
CA ILE A 52 -7.74 -13.49 -12.08
C ILE A 52 -9.13 -13.96 -12.46
N GLN A 53 -9.38 -14.16 -13.75
CA GLN A 53 -10.57 -14.84 -14.25
C GLN A 53 -10.18 -15.93 -15.24
N LYS A 54 -11.01 -16.97 -15.33
CA LYS A 54 -11.03 -17.87 -16.50
C LYS A 54 -11.63 -17.09 -17.68
N ILE A 55 -10.86 -16.94 -18.75
CA ILE A 55 -11.25 -16.21 -19.97
C ILE A 55 -11.04 -17.07 -21.20
N GLU A 56 -11.63 -16.65 -22.31
CA GLU A 56 -11.33 -17.15 -23.65
C GLU A 56 -10.33 -16.20 -24.33
N GLU A 57 -9.15 -16.74 -24.67
CA GLU A 57 -8.10 -15.99 -25.36
C GLU A 57 -8.31 -16.00 -26.87
N ILE A 58 -7.94 -14.90 -27.55
CA ILE A 58 -7.88 -14.85 -29.01
C ILE A 58 -6.47 -15.27 -29.44
N SER A 59 -6.34 -16.24 -30.35
CA SER A 59 -5.04 -16.66 -30.85
C SER A 59 -4.40 -15.60 -31.76
N TYR A 60 -3.07 -15.61 -31.87
CA TYR A 60 -2.36 -14.65 -32.74
C TYR A 60 -2.70 -14.82 -34.22
N GLU A 61 -2.97 -16.03 -34.70
CA GLU A 61 -3.38 -16.26 -36.09
C GLU A 61 -4.77 -15.68 -36.37
N GLU A 62 -5.69 -15.78 -35.41
CA GLU A 62 -7.01 -15.15 -35.53
C GLU A 62 -6.91 -13.62 -35.52
N MET A 63 -6.10 -13.04 -34.61
CA MET A 63 -5.83 -11.59 -34.62
C MET A 63 -5.26 -11.12 -35.96
N LYS A 64 -4.27 -11.86 -36.48
CA LYS A 64 -3.60 -11.58 -37.76
C LYS A 64 -4.57 -11.57 -38.94
N SER A 65 -5.59 -12.42 -38.91
CA SER A 65 -6.63 -12.47 -39.95
C SER A 65 -7.48 -11.19 -40.04
N LEU A 66 -7.54 -10.41 -38.95
CA LEU A 66 -8.33 -9.17 -38.88
C LEU A 66 -7.51 -7.91 -39.23
N VAL A 67 -6.18 -8.02 -39.35
CA VAL A 67 -5.29 -6.87 -39.58
C VAL A 67 -5.51 -6.28 -40.98
N ASN A 68 -5.63 -4.95 -41.06
CA ASN A 68 -5.59 -4.23 -42.33
C ASN A 68 -4.13 -4.05 -42.80
N TRP A 69 -3.63 -4.99 -43.60
CA TRP A 69 -2.25 -5.01 -44.08
C TRP A 69 -1.90 -3.88 -45.05
N GLU A 70 -2.89 -3.36 -45.78
CA GLU A 70 -2.69 -2.16 -46.62
C GLU A 70 -2.32 -0.95 -45.76
N LYS A 71 -3.02 -0.76 -44.63
CA LYS A 71 -2.72 0.33 -43.68
C LYS A 71 -1.39 0.14 -42.96
N VAL A 72 -0.97 -1.10 -42.71
CA VAL A 72 0.38 -1.39 -42.21
C VAL A 72 1.44 -0.96 -43.22
N GLU A 73 1.21 -1.22 -44.51
CA GLU A 73 2.12 -0.81 -45.58
C GLU A 73 2.15 0.72 -45.75
N ASP A 74 1.01 1.40 -45.67
CA ASP A 74 0.93 2.87 -45.63
C ASP A 74 1.71 3.47 -44.44
N PHE A 75 1.68 2.80 -43.27
CA PHE A 75 2.46 3.22 -42.11
C PHE A 75 3.96 3.10 -42.38
N ARG A 76 4.42 2.00 -42.98
CA ARG A 76 5.82 1.78 -43.34
C ARG A 76 6.33 2.81 -44.34
N LYS A 77 5.54 3.11 -45.38
CA LYS A 77 5.88 4.14 -46.39
C LYS A 77 6.04 5.55 -45.81
N ARG A 78 5.38 5.85 -44.68
CA ARG A 78 5.48 7.14 -43.97
C ARG A 78 6.60 7.20 -42.92
N ALA A 79 7.34 6.11 -42.72
CA ALA A 79 8.45 6.08 -41.78
C ALA A 79 9.59 6.99 -42.25
N LEU A 80 10.38 7.50 -41.29
CA LEU A 80 11.59 8.25 -41.62
C LEU A 80 12.61 7.29 -42.22
N ASN A 81 13.01 7.56 -43.45
CA ASN A 81 14.03 6.79 -44.17
C ASN A 81 14.86 7.76 -45.01
N PRO A 82 16.20 7.71 -44.96
CA PRO A 82 17.04 8.54 -45.82
C PRO A 82 16.83 8.31 -47.33
N GLU A 83 16.28 7.16 -47.76
CA GLU A 83 15.97 6.87 -49.17
C GLU A 83 14.70 7.58 -49.67
N HIS A 84 13.82 8.02 -48.77
CA HIS A 84 12.64 8.81 -49.07
C HIS A 84 12.38 9.84 -47.94
N PRO A 85 13.29 10.82 -47.77
CA PRO A 85 13.32 11.65 -46.58
C PRO A 85 12.15 12.63 -46.55
N VAL A 86 11.66 12.89 -45.34
CA VAL A 86 10.66 13.92 -45.03
C VAL A 86 11.04 14.62 -43.73
N GLN A 87 10.60 15.85 -43.55
CA GLN A 87 10.74 16.59 -42.28
C GLN A 87 9.43 16.51 -41.48
N ARG A 88 9.52 16.28 -40.16
CA ARG A 88 8.38 16.24 -39.22
C ARG A 88 8.76 16.97 -37.94
N GLY A 89 7.78 17.54 -37.23
CA GLY A 89 8.03 18.32 -36.00
C GLY A 89 8.58 19.74 -36.25
N THR A 90 8.13 20.38 -37.33
CA THR A 90 8.54 21.76 -37.67
C THR A 90 7.98 22.77 -36.67
N ALA A 91 8.70 23.87 -36.45
CA ALA A 91 8.12 25.08 -35.85
C ALA A 91 7.20 25.78 -36.87
N GLN A 92 6.03 26.23 -36.42
CA GLN A 92 5.05 26.90 -37.27
C GLN A 92 4.62 28.23 -36.65
N ASN A 93 4.45 29.24 -37.50
CA ASN A 93 3.91 30.54 -37.11
C ASN A 93 2.38 30.49 -37.03
N PRO A 94 1.73 31.55 -36.48
CA PRO A 94 0.28 31.63 -36.38
C PRO A 94 -0.48 31.61 -37.73
N ASP A 95 0.20 31.91 -38.83
CA ASP A 95 -0.35 31.95 -40.19
C ASP A 95 -0.83 30.59 -40.71
N ILE A 96 -0.24 29.49 -40.26
CA ILE A 96 -0.58 28.12 -40.72
C ILE A 96 -0.82 27.11 -39.60
N TYR A 97 -0.42 27.39 -38.35
CA TYR A 97 -0.52 26.41 -37.26
C TYR A 97 -1.96 25.94 -37.03
N PHE A 98 -2.93 26.86 -37.04
CA PHE A 98 -4.33 26.50 -36.78
C PHE A 98 -4.89 25.61 -37.89
N GLN A 99 -4.70 25.99 -39.16
CA GLN A 99 -5.15 25.21 -40.31
C GLN A 99 -4.52 23.80 -40.31
N ASN A 100 -3.23 23.70 -39.99
CA ASN A 100 -2.54 22.42 -39.90
C ASN A 100 -3.05 21.56 -38.73
N ARG A 101 -3.45 22.17 -37.60
CA ARG A 101 -4.01 21.46 -36.45
C ARG A 101 -5.37 20.81 -36.76
N GLU A 102 -6.20 21.51 -37.54
CA GLU A 102 -7.53 21.06 -37.98
C GLU A 102 -7.46 20.03 -39.15
N ALA A 103 -6.33 19.94 -39.85
CA ALA A 103 -6.15 19.00 -40.96
C ALA A 103 -6.30 17.52 -40.53
N ALA A 104 -6.16 17.23 -39.23
CA ALA A 104 -6.36 15.89 -38.68
C ALA A 104 -7.84 15.51 -38.47
N ASN A 105 -8.79 16.45 -38.56
CA ASN A 105 -10.20 16.22 -38.25
C ASN A 105 -10.83 15.00 -38.96
N PRO A 106 -10.58 14.74 -40.26
CA PRO A 106 -11.15 13.57 -40.94
C PRO A 106 -10.78 12.24 -40.28
N TYR A 107 -9.58 12.13 -39.69
CA TYR A 107 -9.14 10.92 -38.99
C TYR A 107 -9.95 10.69 -37.70
N TYR A 108 -10.19 11.76 -36.93
CA TYR A 108 -10.97 11.69 -35.70
C TYR A 108 -12.46 11.45 -35.97
N LEU A 109 -13.03 12.08 -37.00
CA LEU A 109 -14.42 11.86 -37.41
C LEU A 109 -14.67 10.42 -37.87
N ALA A 110 -13.71 9.80 -38.55
CA ALA A 110 -13.82 8.40 -39.00
C ALA A 110 -13.62 7.36 -37.88
N THR A 111 -12.93 7.74 -36.79
CA THR A 111 -12.48 6.79 -35.76
C THR A 111 -13.63 6.02 -35.07
N PRO A 112 -14.74 6.65 -34.64
CA PRO A 112 -15.86 5.92 -34.02
C PRO A 112 -16.43 4.81 -34.92
N GLY A 113 -16.62 5.10 -36.21
CA GLY A 113 -17.12 4.11 -37.18
C GLY A 113 -16.12 2.98 -37.42
N ILE A 114 -14.83 3.28 -37.46
CA ILE A 114 -13.76 2.28 -37.53
C ILE A 114 -13.79 1.36 -36.31
N VAL A 115 -13.89 1.92 -35.10
CA VAL A 115 -13.96 1.13 -33.86
C VAL A 115 -15.18 0.22 -33.87
N ALA A 116 -16.36 0.72 -34.25
CA ALA A 116 -17.58 -0.09 -34.34
C ALA A 116 -17.45 -1.24 -35.36
N GLU A 117 -16.82 -1.01 -36.51
CA GLU A 117 -16.54 -2.07 -37.49
C GLU A 117 -15.62 -3.14 -36.91
N ILE A 118 -14.53 -2.73 -36.25
CA ILE A 118 -13.57 -3.66 -35.66
C ILE A 118 -14.21 -4.45 -34.51
N MET A 119 -15.00 -3.81 -33.64
CA MET A 119 -15.79 -4.49 -32.61
C MET A 119 -16.68 -5.58 -33.20
N ASN A 120 -17.35 -5.31 -34.33
CA ASN A 120 -18.18 -6.31 -35.01
C ASN A 120 -17.34 -7.45 -35.62
N LYS A 121 -16.17 -7.15 -36.19
CA LYS A 121 -15.26 -8.18 -36.71
C LYS A 121 -14.76 -9.11 -35.61
N VAL A 122 -14.35 -8.56 -34.48
CA VAL A 122 -13.96 -9.35 -33.30
C VAL A 122 -15.15 -10.14 -32.77
N GLY A 123 -16.34 -9.55 -32.68
CA GLY A 123 -17.53 -10.27 -32.23
C GLY A 123 -17.96 -11.42 -33.15
N LYS A 124 -17.75 -11.32 -34.46
CA LYS A 124 -17.97 -12.46 -35.39
C LYS A 124 -16.98 -13.60 -35.18
N LEU A 125 -15.76 -13.28 -34.76
CA LEU A 125 -14.72 -14.26 -34.48
C LEU A 125 -14.99 -14.97 -33.15
N THR A 126 -15.35 -14.21 -32.12
CA THR A 126 -15.37 -14.69 -30.73
C THR A 126 -16.78 -14.99 -30.18
N GLY A 127 -17.82 -14.57 -30.90
CA GLY A 127 -19.21 -14.57 -30.41
C GLY A 127 -19.54 -13.45 -29.43
N ARG A 128 -18.57 -12.61 -29.04
CA ARG A 128 -18.74 -11.51 -28.07
C ARG A 128 -18.84 -10.16 -28.78
N PHE A 129 -20.06 -9.65 -28.91
CA PHE A 129 -20.32 -8.41 -29.64
C PHE A 129 -20.24 -7.18 -28.74
N TYR A 130 -19.52 -6.17 -29.21
CA TYR A 130 -19.35 -4.89 -28.53
C TYR A 130 -19.85 -3.73 -29.39
N LYS A 131 -20.14 -2.61 -28.73
CA LYS A 131 -20.46 -1.31 -29.35
C LYS A 131 -19.69 -0.20 -28.63
N PRO A 132 -19.47 0.98 -29.27
CA PRO A 132 -18.85 2.13 -28.60
C PRO A 132 -19.55 2.51 -27.28
N PHE A 133 -20.88 2.38 -27.26
CA PHE A 133 -21.74 2.44 -26.08
C PHE A 133 -22.68 1.24 -26.10
N GLU A 134 -22.92 0.62 -24.96
CA GLU A 134 -23.71 -0.60 -24.84
C GLU A 134 -24.77 -0.45 -23.76
N TYR A 135 -26.02 -0.79 -24.08
CA TYR A 135 -27.13 -0.73 -23.14
C TYR A 135 -27.47 -2.12 -22.61
N VAL A 136 -27.68 -2.23 -21.29
CA VAL A 136 -28.23 -3.40 -20.62
C VAL A 136 -29.30 -2.94 -19.64
N GLY A 137 -30.46 -3.62 -19.61
CA GLY A 137 -31.55 -3.28 -18.69
C GLY A 137 -32.93 -3.48 -19.29
N ALA A 138 -33.94 -2.93 -18.62
CA ALA A 138 -35.31 -2.95 -19.11
C ALA A 138 -35.42 -2.18 -20.44
N PRO A 139 -36.07 -2.71 -21.49
CA PRO A 139 -36.29 -1.96 -22.73
C PRO A 139 -37.09 -0.67 -22.53
N ASP A 140 -37.91 -0.61 -21.48
CA ASP A 140 -38.73 0.53 -21.05
C ASP A 140 -38.18 1.19 -19.77
N ALA A 141 -36.85 1.13 -19.53
CA ALA A 141 -36.24 1.75 -18.36
C ALA A 141 -36.55 3.25 -18.26
N GLU A 142 -36.83 3.71 -17.04
CA GLU A 142 -37.11 5.12 -16.73
C GLU A 142 -35.90 5.78 -16.04
N ARG A 143 -35.07 4.97 -15.37
CA ARG A 143 -33.87 5.39 -14.64
C ARG A 143 -32.66 4.59 -15.15
N ILE A 144 -31.58 5.26 -15.52
CA ILE A 144 -30.36 4.58 -15.94
C ILE A 144 -29.11 5.11 -15.24
N ILE A 145 -28.09 4.27 -15.18
CA ILE A 145 -26.72 4.65 -14.84
C ILE A 145 -25.88 4.68 -16.12
N ILE A 146 -24.97 5.65 -16.24
CA ILE A 146 -23.92 5.68 -17.27
C ILE A 146 -22.58 5.54 -16.55
N CYS A 147 -21.81 4.52 -16.89
CA CYS A 147 -20.59 4.17 -16.18
C CYS A 147 -19.54 3.57 -17.13
N MET A 148 -18.27 3.59 -16.70
CA MET A 148 -17.12 3.12 -17.45
C MET A 148 -16.19 2.28 -16.56
N GLY A 149 -15.43 1.36 -17.15
CA GLY A 149 -14.53 0.48 -16.41
C GLY A 149 -15.29 -0.58 -15.59
N SER A 150 -14.63 -1.15 -14.57
CA SER A 150 -15.13 -2.35 -13.88
C SER A 150 -16.41 -2.11 -13.08
N GLY A 151 -16.69 -0.86 -12.71
CA GLY A 151 -17.95 -0.49 -12.06
C GLY A 151 -19.18 -0.85 -12.91
N ALA A 152 -19.03 -0.89 -14.24
CA ALA A 152 -20.10 -1.28 -15.15
C ALA A 152 -20.54 -2.75 -14.97
N GLU A 153 -19.63 -3.67 -14.62
CA GLU A 153 -20.01 -5.07 -14.35
C GLU A 153 -20.86 -5.19 -13.09
N THR A 154 -20.48 -4.48 -12.01
CA THR A 154 -21.28 -4.44 -10.77
C THR A 154 -22.65 -3.81 -11.00
N VAL A 155 -22.72 -2.74 -11.82
CA VAL A 155 -24.01 -2.13 -12.15
C VAL A 155 -24.88 -3.10 -12.95
N GLU A 156 -24.32 -3.83 -13.92
CA GLU A 156 -25.07 -4.82 -14.68
C GLU A 156 -25.60 -5.95 -13.79
N GLU A 157 -24.76 -6.51 -12.91
CA GLU A 157 -25.16 -7.55 -11.97
C GLU A 157 -26.31 -7.07 -11.07
N THR A 158 -26.22 -5.81 -10.60
CA THR A 158 -27.29 -5.18 -9.81
C THR A 158 -28.55 -4.94 -10.63
N VAL A 159 -28.44 -4.46 -11.86
CA VAL A 159 -29.58 -4.28 -12.78
C VAL A 159 -30.30 -5.61 -12.97
N ASN A 160 -29.58 -6.69 -13.23
CA ASN A 160 -30.15 -8.03 -13.39
C ASN A 160 -30.94 -8.49 -12.15
N HIS A 161 -30.45 -8.16 -10.95
CA HIS A 161 -31.16 -8.41 -9.69
C HIS A 161 -32.44 -7.57 -9.56
N LEU A 162 -32.38 -6.28 -9.85
CA LEU A 162 -33.52 -5.37 -9.73
C LEU A 162 -34.60 -5.62 -10.79
N LEU A 163 -34.22 -6.07 -12.00
CA LEU A 163 -35.15 -6.49 -13.04
C LEU A 163 -36.04 -7.65 -12.58
N LYS A 164 -35.49 -8.62 -11.84
CA LYS A 164 -36.27 -9.74 -11.26
C LYS A 164 -37.30 -9.24 -10.24
N LYS A 165 -37.08 -8.06 -9.65
CA LYS A 165 -38.02 -7.38 -8.73
C LYS A 165 -38.99 -6.45 -9.46
N GLY A 166 -38.94 -6.37 -10.79
CA GLY A 166 -39.83 -5.54 -11.61
C GLY A 166 -39.43 -4.07 -11.72
N GLU A 167 -38.20 -3.70 -11.32
CA GLU A 167 -37.74 -2.32 -11.45
C GLU A 167 -37.36 -1.97 -12.90
N LYS A 168 -37.77 -0.78 -13.35
CA LYS A 168 -37.47 -0.24 -14.68
C LYS A 168 -36.13 0.50 -14.73
N VAL A 169 -35.06 -0.25 -14.58
CA VAL A 169 -33.68 0.28 -14.52
C VAL A 169 -32.81 -0.23 -15.66
N GLY A 170 -31.75 0.51 -15.95
CA GLY A 170 -30.75 0.10 -16.94
C GLY A 170 -29.39 0.76 -16.76
N LEU A 171 -28.47 0.38 -17.64
CA LEU A 171 -27.07 0.78 -17.65
C LEU A 171 -26.65 1.08 -19.09
N ILE A 172 -25.93 2.18 -19.30
CA ILE A 172 -25.09 2.37 -20.47
C ILE A 172 -23.63 2.20 -20.05
N LYS A 173 -22.97 1.22 -20.65
CA LYS A 173 -21.53 0.99 -20.53
C LYS A 173 -20.81 1.80 -21.60
N VAL A 174 -19.89 2.67 -21.18
CA VAL A 174 -19.05 3.46 -22.08
C VAL A 174 -17.80 2.65 -22.42
N ARG A 175 -17.64 2.27 -23.70
CA ARG A 175 -16.44 1.56 -24.19
C ARG A 175 -15.47 2.56 -24.82
N LEU A 176 -15.93 3.27 -25.84
CA LEU A 176 -15.13 4.31 -26.51
C LEU A 176 -15.46 5.67 -25.89
N TYR A 177 -14.63 6.11 -24.95
CA TYR A 177 -14.79 7.41 -24.30
C TYR A 177 -14.30 8.58 -25.17
N ARG A 178 -13.24 8.35 -25.96
CA ARG A 178 -12.75 9.31 -26.95
C ARG A 178 -12.40 8.61 -28.27
N PRO A 179 -12.77 9.19 -29.43
CA PRO A 179 -13.69 10.31 -29.60
C PRO A 179 -15.11 9.96 -29.10
N PHE A 180 -15.75 10.89 -28.38
CA PHE A 180 -17.09 10.68 -27.85
C PHE A 180 -18.11 10.81 -28.98
N SER A 181 -18.75 9.70 -29.37
CA SER A 181 -19.71 9.70 -30.48
C SER A 181 -21.15 9.81 -29.99
N ALA A 182 -21.71 11.01 -30.05
CA ALA A 182 -23.11 11.27 -29.66
C ALA A 182 -24.10 10.36 -30.41
N ASP A 183 -23.88 10.12 -31.71
CA ASP A 183 -24.77 9.26 -32.50
C ASP A 183 -24.80 7.81 -31.97
N HIS A 184 -23.64 7.23 -31.63
CA HIS A 184 -23.59 5.88 -31.05
C HIS A 184 -24.16 5.86 -29.62
N PHE A 185 -23.99 6.94 -28.86
CA PHE A 185 -24.57 7.08 -27.52
C PHE A 185 -26.11 7.09 -27.56
N PHE A 186 -26.70 7.97 -28.38
CA PHE A 186 -28.16 8.06 -28.49
C PHE A 186 -28.80 6.85 -29.19
N ALA A 187 -28.05 6.13 -30.03
CA ALA A 187 -28.55 4.92 -30.69
C ALA A 187 -28.88 3.77 -29.72
N VAL A 188 -28.28 3.76 -28.52
CA VAL A 188 -28.53 2.72 -27.50
C VAL A 188 -29.40 3.20 -26.33
N LEU A 189 -29.66 4.50 -26.24
CA LEU A 189 -30.46 5.09 -25.16
C LEU A 189 -31.97 4.75 -25.34
N PRO A 190 -32.62 4.09 -24.37
CA PRO A 190 -34.06 3.88 -24.44
C PRO A 190 -34.84 5.20 -24.40
N LYS A 191 -35.90 5.30 -25.22
CA LYS A 191 -36.70 6.54 -25.33
C LYS A 191 -37.51 6.87 -24.07
N THR A 192 -37.68 5.91 -23.18
CA THR A 192 -38.44 6.02 -21.92
C THR A 192 -37.65 6.62 -20.77
N VAL A 193 -36.33 6.81 -20.94
CA VAL A 193 -35.44 7.31 -19.89
C VAL A 193 -35.80 8.75 -19.52
N GLN A 194 -36.01 8.97 -18.22
CA GLN A 194 -36.33 10.29 -17.66
C GLN A 194 -35.25 10.80 -16.72
N LYS A 195 -34.53 9.89 -16.04
CA LYS A 195 -33.51 10.24 -15.05
C LYS A 195 -32.23 9.42 -15.25
N ILE A 196 -31.09 10.09 -15.15
CA ILE A 196 -29.77 9.54 -15.46
C ILE A 196 -28.81 9.87 -14.33
N ALA A 197 -28.10 8.87 -13.81
CA ALA A 197 -26.92 9.08 -12.98
C ALA A 197 -25.66 8.75 -13.79
N VAL A 198 -24.72 9.69 -13.87
CA VAL A 198 -23.41 9.48 -14.51
C VAL A 198 -22.36 9.28 -13.43
N LEU A 199 -21.63 8.17 -13.50
CA LEU A 199 -20.64 7.79 -12.49
C LEU A 199 -19.22 7.95 -13.03
N ASP A 200 -18.44 8.79 -12.35
CA ASP A 200 -17.05 9.08 -12.69
C ASP A 200 -16.10 8.51 -11.62
N ARG A 201 -15.11 7.74 -12.06
CA ARG A 201 -14.04 7.20 -11.21
C ARG A 201 -12.85 8.16 -11.12
N THR A 202 -13.14 9.44 -10.87
CA THR A 202 -12.13 10.50 -10.74
C THR A 202 -12.65 11.65 -9.87
N LYS A 203 -11.79 12.62 -9.59
CA LYS A 203 -12.16 13.88 -8.93
C LYS A 203 -11.36 15.00 -9.56
N GLU A 204 -12.05 16.03 -10.05
CA GLU A 204 -11.45 17.29 -10.53
C GLU A 204 -11.84 18.42 -9.56
N PRO A 205 -11.03 18.73 -8.52
CA PRO A 205 -11.40 19.72 -7.52
C PRO A 205 -11.72 21.10 -8.14
N GLY A 206 -12.89 21.65 -7.81
CA GLY A 206 -13.34 22.96 -8.30
C GLY A 206 -14.06 22.95 -9.66
N SER A 207 -14.14 21.80 -10.35
CA SER A 207 -14.91 21.69 -11.59
C SER A 207 -16.43 21.77 -11.34
N LYS A 208 -17.22 22.05 -12.39
CA LYS A 208 -18.69 22.01 -12.32
C LYS A 208 -19.26 20.58 -12.25
N GLY A 209 -18.42 19.57 -12.48
CA GLY A 209 -18.77 18.16 -12.49
C GLY A 209 -17.65 17.38 -13.17
N GLU A 210 -17.68 16.06 -13.04
CA GLU A 210 -16.63 15.20 -13.56
C GLU A 210 -16.69 15.00 -15.10
N PRO A 211 -15.63 14.51 -15.76
CA PRO A 211 -15.52 14.52 -17.22
C PRO A 211 -16.64 13.78 -17.96
N LEU A 212 -17.00 12.56 -17.54
CA LEU A 212 -18.06 11.81 -18.23
C LEU A 212 -19.43 12.46 -18.01
N TYR A 213 -19.70 12.93 -16.79
CA TYR A 213 -20.91 13.72 -16.50
C TYR A 213 -21.04 14.93 -17.44
N GLN A 214 -19.98 15.73 -17.60
CA GLN A 214 -20.02 16.90 -18.49
C GLN A 214 -20.22 16.52 -19.96
N ASP A 215 -19.60 15.44 -20.45
CA ASP A 215 -19.78 14.97 -21.83
C ASP A 215 -21.22 14.54 -22.09
N VAL A 216 -21.84 13.82 -21.15
CA VAL A 216 -23.25 13.41 -21.23
C VAL A 216 -24.17 14.63 -21.23
N CYS A 217 -23.97 15.57 -20.30
CA CYS A 217 -24.75 16.82 -20.27
C CYS A 217 -24.66 17.59 -21.59
N THR A 218 -23.45 17.68 -22.15
CA THR A 218 -23.21 18.38 -23.43
C THR A 218 -23.93 17.69 -24.59
N ALA A 219 -23.85 16.35 -24.68
CA ALA A 219 -24.53 15.58 -25.72
C ALA A 219 -26.06 15.77 -25.69
N PHE A 220 -26.66 15.80 -24.50
CA PHE A 220 -28.09 16.07 -24.33
C PHE A 220 -28.47 17.51 -24.68
N MET A 221 -27.64 18.47 -24.30
CA MET A 221 -27.81 19.88 -24.66
C MET A 221 -27.81 20.09 -26.18
N GLU A 222 -26.89 19.44 -26.90
CA GLU A 222 -26.84 19.48 -28.37
C GLU A 222 -28.10 18.90 -29.04
N LYS A 223 -28.69 17.85 -28.45
CA LYS A 223 -29.97 17.27 -28.90
C LYS A 223 -31.20 18.04 -28.40
N GLN A 224 -31.03 19.07 -27.58
CA GLN A 224 -32.11 19.83 -26.93
C GLN A 224 -33.08 18.93 -26.15
N GLN A 225 -32.54 17.88 -25.54
CA GLN A 225 -33.28 16.96 -24.66
C GLN A 225 -32.83 17.17 -23.23
N ASN A 226 -33.76 17.21 -22.28
CA ASN A 226 -33.47 17.54 -20.89
C ASN A 226 -34.02 16.48 -19.92
N PRO A 227 -33.56 15.21 -19.99
CA PRO A 227 -33.77 14.32 -18.84
C PRO A 227 -33.08 14.92 -17.61
N LEU A 228 -33.49 14.49 -16.42
CA LEU A 228 -32.79 14.87 -15.21
C LEU A 228 -31.47 14.10 -15.14
N ILE A 229 -30.34 14.80 -15.16
CA ILE A 229 -29.00 14.21 -15.14
C ILE A 229 -28.27 14.64 -13.85
N VAL A 230 -27.83 13.66 -13.07
CA VAL A 230 -26.96 13.87 -11.90
C VAL A 230 -25.61 13.20 -12.10
N GLY A 231 -24.55 13.82 -11.59
CA GLY A 231 -23.19 13.29 -11.55
C GLY A 231 -22.83 12.75 -10.17
N GLY A 232 -22.06 11.67 -10.12
CA GLY A 232 -21.57 11.07 -8.88
C GLY A 232 -20.17 10.49 -9.02
N ARG A 233 -19.42 10.50 -7.92
CA ARG A 233 -18.07 9.92 -7.83
C ARG A 233 -18.08 8.61 -7.07
N TYR A 234 -17.26 7.66 -7.52
CA TYR A 234 -17.09 6.36 -6.86
C TYR A 234 -15.66 5.83 -7.03
N GLY A 235 -15.29 4.82 -6.24
CA GLY A 235 -14.16 3.93 -6.55
C GLY A 235 -12.75 4.55 -6.57
N LEU A 236 -12.56 5.76 -6.02
CA LEU A 236 -11.26 6.42 -5.94
C LEU A 236 -10.29 5.60 -5.09
N GLY A 237 -9.04 5.46 -5.52
CA GLY A 237 -8.02 4.69 -4.80
C GLY A 237 -8.42 3.22 -4.57
N SER A 238 -9.18 2.63 -5.49
CA SER A 238 -9.75 1.28 -5.35
C SER A 238 -10.76 1.11 -4.20
N LYS A 239 -11.40 2.20 -3.74
CA LYS A 239 -12.56 2.12 -2.85
C LYS A 239 -13.60 1.14 -3.43
N GLU A 240 -14.19 0.33 -2.56
CA GLU A 240 -15.19 -0.63 -2.98
C GLU A 240 -16.39 0.03 -3.66
N PHE A 241 -16.99 -0.72 -4.59
CA PHE A 241 -18.20 -0.34 -5.26
C PHE A 241 -19.07 -1.58 -5.40
N THR A 242 -20.01 -1.74 -4.47
CA THR A 242 -20.81 -2.96 -4.30
C THR A 242 -22.21 -2.80 -4.90
N PRO A 243 -22.97 -3.91 -5.07
CA PRO A 243 -24.36 -3.82 -5.51
C PRO A 243 -25.25 -2.91 -4.63
N SER A 244 -25.03 -2.91 -3.32
CA SER A 244 -25.71 -1.97 -2.40
C SER A 244 -25.43 -0.51 -2.71
N MET A 245 -24.20 -0.18 -3.09
CA MET A 245 -23.84 1.17 -3.52
C MET A 245 -24.52 1.54 -4.83
N VAL A 246 -24.57 0.61 -5.80
CA VAL A 246 -25.32 0.81 -7.04
C VAL A 246 -26.80 1.05 -6.76
N LYS A 247 -27.39 0.27 -5.85
CA LYS A 247 -28.79 0.47 -5.44
C LYS A 247 -29.02 1.85 -4.82
N ALA A 248 -28.12 2.32 -3.96
CA ALA A 248 -28.23 3.68 -3.41
C ALA A 248 -28.25 4.76 -4.51
N VAL A 249 -27.52 4.56 -5.61
CA VAL A 249 -27.57 5.45 -6.79
C VAL A 249 -28.93 5.39 -7.48
N PHE A 250 -29.50 4.20 -7.69
CA PHE A 250 -30.85 4.07 -8.27
C PHE A 250 -31.95 4.62 -7.35
N ASP A 251 -31.78 4.49 -6.03
CA ASP A 251 -32.69 5.05 -5.02
C ASP A 251 -32.61 6.58 -5.00
N ASN A 252 -31.43 7.16 -5.18
CA ASN A 252 -31.27 8.60 -5.37
C ASN A 252 -32.07 9.08 -6.59
N LEU A 253 -32.06 8.34 -7.70
CA LEU A 253 -32.87 8.67 -8.89
C LEU A 253 -34.39 8.54 -8.66
N LEU A 254 -34.85 7.79 -7.65
CA LEU A 254 -36.28 7.75 -7.30
C LEU A 254 -36.76 9.05 -6.66
N LEU A 255 -35.87 9.82 -6.03
CA LEU A 255 -36.23 11.06 -5.35
C LEU A 255 -36.82 12.09 -6.32
N ALA A 256 -37.73 12.92 -5.82
CA ALA A 256 -38.25 14.06 -6.57
C ALA A 256 -37.12 15.03 -6.96
N GLU A 257 -36.18 15.24 -6.03
CA GLU A 257 -34.96 16.02 -6.22
C GLU A 257 -33.74 15.14 -5.92
N PRO A 258 -33.24 14.37 -6.91
CA PRO A 258 -32.04 13.56 -6.73
C PRO A 258 -30.83 14.42 -6.36
N LYS A 259 -30.05 13.97 -5.38
CA LYS A 259 -28.79 14.61 -5.00
C LYS A 259 -27.84 14.58 -6.21
N ASN A 260 -27.34 15.75 -6.61
CA ASN A 260 -26.32 15.90 -7.65
C ASN A 260 -24.92 16.06 -7.01
N LEU A 261 -23.87 15.83 -7.80
CA LEU A 261 -22.46 15.90 -7.40
C LEU A 261 -22.14 15.05 -6.15
N PHE A 262 -22.80 13.90 -6.05
CA PHE A 262 -22.73 13.03 -4.88
C PHE A 262 -21.45 12.18 -4.84
N THR A 263 -21.22 11.53 -3.71
CA THR A 263 -20.24 10.45 -3.56
C THR A 263 -20.94 9.17 -3.12
N VAL A 264 -20.37 8.01 -3.44
CA VAL A 264 -20.87 6.71 -2.95
C VAL A 264 -19.71 5.82 -2.53
N GLY A 265 -19.86 5.11 -1.41
CA GLY A 265 -18.82 4.27 -0.80
C GLY A 265 -18.00 4.94 0.31
N ILE A 266 -18.40 6.14 0.76
CA ILE A 266 -17.81 6.85 1.91
C ILE A 266 -18.92 7.49 2.75
N ASN A 267 -18.59 7.89 3.98
CA ASN A 267 -19.40 8.80 4.79
C ASN A 267 -18.81 10.22 4.75
N ASP A 268 -19.42 11.11 3.98
CA ASP A 268 -19.03 12.51 3.90
C ASP A 268 -19.92 13.37 4.79
N ASP A 269 -19.54 13.45 6.07
CA ASP A 269 -20.17 14.25 7.11
C ASP A 269 -19.71 15.72 7.13
N VAL A 270 -18.82 16.10 6.21
CA VAL A 270 -18.30 17.47 6.09
C VAL A 270 -19.09 18.25 5.05
N THR A 271 -19.19 17.72 3.82
CA THR A 271 -19.91 18.39 2.72
C THR A 271 -21.25 17.73 2.39
N ASN A 272 -21.62 16.66 3.11
CA ASN A 272 -22.89 15.94 2.97
C ASN A 272 -23.14 15.44 1.53
N SER A 273 -22.08 15.14 0.78
CA SER A 273 -22.20 14.67 -0.61
C SER A 273 -22.51 13.17 -0.72
N SER A 274 -22.25 12.38 0.32
CA SER A 274 -22.44 10.93 0.26
C SER A 274 -23.90 10.51 0.15
N LEU A 275 -24.15 9.41 -0.56
CA LEU A 275 -25.42 8.71 -0.56
C LEU A 275 -25.47 7.71 0.59
N GLU A 276 -26.63 7.60 1.25
CA GLU A 276 -26.88 6.64 2.31
C GLU A 276 -27.09 5.23 1.72
N ILE A 277 -26.42 4.23 2.30
CA ILE A 277 -26.64 2.82 1.96
C ILE A 277 -27.72 2.26 2.87
N LYS A 278 -28.95 2.18 2.37
CA LYS A 278 -30.13 1.80 3.16
C LYS A 278 -30.24 0.31 3.44
N GLU A 279 -29.82 -0.53 2.49
CA GLU A 279 -29.91 -1.98 2.61
C GLU A 279 -28.73 -2.70 1.96
N ASN A 280 -28.40 -3.87 2.54
CA ASN A 280 -27.41 -4.79 2.00
C ASN A 280 -28.08 -5.77 1.04
N ILE A 281 -27.67 -5.78 -0.24
CA ILE A 281 -28.22 -6.67 -1.26
C ILE A 281 -27.16 -7.65 -1.77
N ASP A 282 -27.53 -8.92 -1.90
CA ASP A 282 -26.72 -9.92 -2.60
C ASP A 282 -27.23 -10.04 -4.05
N ALA A 283 -26.52 -9.40 -4.98
CA ALA A 283 -26.84 -9.47 -6.41
C ALA A 283 -26.09 -10.60 -7.13
N ALA A 284 -25.19 -11.31 -6.44
CA ALA A 284 -24.38 -12.35 -7.06
C ALA A 284 -25.27 -13.48 -7.61
N PRO A 285 -24.91 -14.11 -8.74
CA PRO A 285 -25.68 -15.22 -9.29
C PRO A 285 -25.85 -16.37 -8.30
N GLU A 286 -27.03 -17.00 -8.32
CA GLU A 286 -27.30 -18.20 -7.52
C GLU A 286 -26.33 -19.33 -7.89
N GLY A 287 -25.92 -20.12 -6.88
CA GLY A 287 -25.01 -21.25 -7.06
C GLY A 287 -23.53 -20.89 -7.13
N LEU A 288 -23.15 -19.64 -6.85
CA LEU A 288 -21.76 -19.21 -6.74
C LEU A 288 -21.17 -19.59 -5.37
N HIS A 289 -20.05 -20.31 -5.37
CA HIS A 289 -19.30 -20.63 -4.16
C HIS A 289 -18.27 -19.53 -3.87
N ARG A 290 -18.34 -18.92 -2.68
CA ARG A 290 -17.57 -17.73 -2.30
C ARG A 290 -16.67 -18.01 -1.11
N CYS A 291 -15.36 -17.85 -1.28
CA CYS A 291 -14.36 -18.21 -0.27
C CYS A 291 -13.48 -17.02 0.11
N LYS A 292 -13.27 -16.81 1.43
CA LYS A 292 -12.28 -15.86 1.96
C LYS A 292 -11.12 -16.59 2.63
N PHE A 293 -9.89 -16.13 2.42
CA PHE A 293 -8.70 -16.69 3.06
C PHE A 293 -7.85 -15.58 3.68
N PHE A 294 -7.70 -15.62 4.99
CA PHE A 294 -6.86 -14.71 5.76
C PHE A 294 -5.48 -15.34 5.93
N GLY A 295 -4.47 -14.78 5.27
CA GLY A 295 -3.08 -15.23 5.29
C GLY A 295 -2.11 -14.18 5.81
N LEU A 296 -0.88 -14.61 6.09
CA LEU A 296 0.24 -13.76 6.45
C LEU A 296 1.17 -13.55 5.24
N GLY A 297 1.63 -12.32 5.02
CA GLY A 297 2.55 -12.01 3.93
C GLY A 297 3.79 -12.91 3.96
N SER A 298 3.97 -13.70 2.91
CA SER A 298 5.01 -14.73 2.71
C SER A 298 4.73 -16.14 3.29
N ASP A 299 3.52 -16.42 3.79
CA ASP A 299 3.13 -17.77 4.21
C ASP A 299 2.78 -18.73 3.05
N GLY A 300 2.58 -18.18 1.85
CA GLY A 300 2.24 -18.91 0.63
C GLY A 300 0.74 -19.03 0.32
N THR A 301 -0.15 -18.45 1.13
CA THR A 301 -1.61 -18.47 0.99
C THR A 301 -2.08 -17.96 -0.38
N VAL A 302 -1.64 -16.76 -0.76
CA VAL A 302 -1.98 -16.17 -2.07
C VAL A 302 -1.52 -17.07 -3.23
N GLY A 303 -0.32 -17.64 -3.12
CA GLY A 303 0.22 -18.54 -4.14
C GLY A 303 -0.60 -19.82 -4.29
N ALA A 304 -0.98 -20.43 -3.17
CA ALA A 304 -1.88 -21.59 -3.14
C ALA A 304 -3.25 -21.26 -3.74
N ASN A 305 -3.84 -20.11 -3.40
CA ASN A 305 -5.13 -19.69 -3.92
C ASN A 305 -5.10 -19.43 -5.44
N LYS A 306 -4.04 -18.79 -5.96
CA LYS A 306 -3.83 -18.66 -7.41
C LYS A 306 -3.74 -20.02 -8.10
N ASN A 307 -3.08 -20.99 -7.49
CA ASN A 307 -2.99 -22.34 -7.99
C ASN A 307 -4.34 -23.07 -7.93
N SER A 308 -5.11 -22.91 -6.85
CA SER A 308 -6.47 -23.47 -6.72
C SER A 308 -7.42 -22.95 -7.80
N ILE A 309 -7.35 -21.65 -8.12
CA ILE A 309 -8.13 -21.05 -9.22
C ILE A 309 -7.80 -21.72 -10.54
N LYS A 310 -6.51 -21.95 -10.84
CA LYS A 310 -6.08 -22.65 -12.06
C LYS A 310 -6.56 -24.09 -12.08
N ILE A 311 -6.37 -24.84 -10.99
CA ILE A 311 -6.83 -26.23 -10.88
C ILE A 311 -8.33 -26.32 -11.19
N ILE A 312 -9.15 -25.46 -10.58
CA ILE A 312 -10.60 -25.48 -10.78
C ILE A 312 -10.95 -25.01 -12.20
N GLY A 313 -10.36 -23.92 -12.68
CA GLY A 313 -10.65 -23.36 -14.00
C GLY A 313 -10.25 -24.26 -15.16
N ASP A 314 -9.10 -24.94 -15.07
CA ASP A 314 -8.54 -25.77 -16.14
C ASP A 314 -9.17 -27.17 -16.19
N ASN A 315 -9.70 -27.67 -15.07
CA ASN A 315 -10.23 -29.04 -14.97
C ASN A 315 -11.76 -29.10 -14.80
N THR A 316 -12.46 -27.98 -14.88
CA THR A 316 -13.93 -27.91 -14.79
C THR A 316 -14.50 -26.88 -15.76
N ASP A 317 -15.80 -26.98 -16.03
CA ASP A 317 -16.54 -26.00 -16.84
C ASP A 317 -16.94 -24.74 -16.04
N MET A 318 -16.56 -24.64 -14.76
CA MET A 318 -16.88 -23.47 -13.94
C MET A 318 -16.06 -22.26 -14.36
N TYR A 319 -16.68 -21.09 -14.23
CA TYR A 319 -15.98 -19.83 -14.14
C TYR A 319 -15.28 -19.77 -12.78
N ALA A 320 -14.08 -19.18 -12.77
CA ALA A 320 -13.29 -18.99 -11.58
C ALA A 320 -12.81 -17.54 -11.54
N GLN A 321 -12.96 -16.89 -10.38
CA GLN A 321 -12.50 -15.54 -10.11
C GLN A 321 -11.62 -15.53 -8.86
N GLY A 322 -10.55 -14.73 -8.88
CA GLY A 322 -9.71 -14.47 -7.72
C GLY A 322 -9.29 -13.01 -7.62
N TYR A 323 -9.49 -12.42 -6.45
CA TYR A 323 -8.98 -11.10 -6.10
C TYR A 323 -8.20 -11.19 -4.78
N PHE A 324 -7.13 -10.42 -4.65
CA PHE A 324 -6.20 -10.52 -3.52
C PHE A 324 -5.94 -9.13 -2.94
N VAL A 325 -6.36 -8.94 -1.70
CA VAL A 325 -6.05 -7.75 -0.89
C VAL A 325 -4.71 -8.00 -0.21
N TYR A 326 -3.77 -7.08 -0.41
CA TYR A 326 -2.46 -7.10 0.24
C TYR A 326 -2.35 -5.89 1.16
N ASP A 327 -1.66 -6.08 2.27
CA ASP A 327 -1.17 -4.97 3.10
C ASP A 327 -0.04 -4.22 2.38
N SER A 328 0.13 -2.94 2.73
CA SER A 328 1.30 -2.12 2.38
C SER A 328 2.61 -2.68 2.96
N LYS A 329 2.52 -3.41 4.08
CA LYS A 329 3.67 -4.06 4.74
C LYS A 329 4.21 -5.18 3.87
N LYS A 330 5.49 -5.07 3.48
CA LYS A 330 6.15 -6.01 2.55
C LYS A 330 6.30 -7.43 3.09
N SER A 331 6.38 -7.60 4.41
CA SER A 331 6.41 -8.91 5.04
C SER A 331 5.64 -8.91 6.35
N GLY A 332 4.98 -10.03 6.64
CA GLY A 332 4.13 -10.19 7.83
C GLY A 332 2.90 -9.29 7.84
N GLY A 333 2.54 -8.65 6.73
CA GLY A 333 1.27 -7.96 6.57
C GLY A 333 0.13 -8.95 6.39
N ILE A 334 -1.11 -8.51 6.59
CA ILE A 334 -2.28 -9.34 6.33
C ILE A 334 -2.51 -9.48 4.80
N THR A 335 -3.00 -10.64 4.39
CA THR A 335 -3.50 -10.85 3.03
C THR A 335 -4.89 -11.46 3.10
N ILE A 336 -5.81 -10.98 2.27
CA ILE A 336 -7.18 -11.51 2.19
C ILE A 336 -7.44 -11.90 0.74
N SER A 337 -7.61 -13.19 0.50
CA SER A 337 -7.96 -13.70 -0.83
C SER A 337 -9.46 -13.90 -0.94
N HIS A 338 -10.05 -13.40 -2.02
CA HIS A 338 -11.47 -13.55 -2.35
C HIS A 338 -11.60 -14.39 -3.60
N LEU A 339 -12.18 -15.58 -3.48
CA LEU A 339 -12.31 -16.53 -4.58
C LEU A 339 -13.80 -16.81 -4.82
N ARG A 340 -14.19 -16.86 -6.10
CA ARG A 340 -15.55 -17.21 -6.52
C ARG A 340 -15.51 -18.28 -7.60
N PHE A 341 -16.40 -19.27 -7.50
CA PHE A 341 -16.53 -20.37 -8.46
C PHE A 341 -17.99 -20.65 -8.77
N GLY A 342 -18.35 -20.80 -10.04
CA GLY A 342 -19.74 -21.10 -10.41
C GLY A 342 -19.92 -21.42 -11.89
N LYS A 343 -21.14 -21.84 -12.25
CA LYS A 343 -21.50 -22.18 -13.63
C LYS A 343 -21.87 -20.96 -14.48
N SER A 344 -22.20 -19.85 -13.84
CA SER A 344 -22.51 -18.58 -14.50
C SER A 344 -21.26 -17.70 -14.59
N PRO A 345 -21.13 -16.84 -15.62
CA PRO A 345 -20.11 -15.79 -15.65
C PRO A 345 -20.12 -14.96 -14.36
N ILE A 346 -18.94 -14.57 -13.90
CA ILE A 346 -18.77 -13.87 -12.62
C ILE A 346 -18.54 -12.38 -12.89
N GLN A 347 -19.54 -11.55 -12.59
CA GLN A 347 -19.54 -10.10 -12.81
C GLN A 347 -19.41 -9.31 -11.51
N SER A 348 -18.71 -9.89 -10.53
CA SER A 348 -18.62 -9.36 -9.17
C SER A 348 -17.23 -8.74 -8.89
N PRO A 349 -16.82 -7.63 -9.53
CA PRO A 349 -15.53 -6.97 -9.27
C PRO A 349 -15.60 -6.12 -7.99
N TYR A 350 -16.03 -6.75 -6.90
CA TYR A 350 -16.09 -6.22 -5.54
C TYR A 350 -15.71 -7.35 -4.56
N LEU A 351 -15.42 -7.03 -3.30
CA LEU A 351 -15.04 -8.02 -2.28
C LEU A 351 -16.21 -8.94 -1.91
N ILE A 352 -15.91 -10.06 -1.27
CA ILE A 352 -16.94 -10.99 -0.79
C ILE A 352 -17.49 -10.46 0.54
N ASP A 353 -18.77 -10.12 0.54
CA ASP A 353 -19.57 -9.72 1.69
C ASP A 353 -20.33 -10.90 2.32
N GLN A 354 -20.63 -11.94 1.53
CA GLN A 354 -21.26 -13.17 2.00
C GLN A 354 -20.46 -14.42 1.61
N ALA A 355 -19.72 -15.01 2.55
CA ALA A 355 -18.84 -16.15 2.28
C ALA A 355 -19.49 -17.49 2.66
N ASP A 356 -19.35 -18.49 1.77
CA ASP A 356 -19.70 -19.89 2.02
C ASP A 356 -18.59 -20.62 2.80
N PHE A 357 -17.35 -20.17 2.61
CA PHE A 357 -16.15 -20.71 3.25
C PHE A 357 -15.21 -19.59 3.69
N ILE A 358 -14.70 -19.66 4.92
CA ILE A 358 -13.64 -18.79 5.42
C ILE A 358 -12.51 -19.63 5.98
N ALA A 359 -11.26 -19.30 5.64
CA ALA A 359 -10.08 -19.87 6.28
C ALA A 359 -9.21 -18.80 6.93
N CYS A 360 -8.70 -19.10 8.13
CA CYS A 360 -7.75 -18.30 8.88
C CYS A 360 -6.44 -19.08 9.04
N HIS A 361 -5.40 -18.66 8.31
CA HIS A 361 -4.13 -19.37 8.26
C HIS A 361 -3.15 -18.93 9.34
N ASN A 362 -3.47 -17.90 10.13
CA ASN A 362 -2.64 -17.41 11.21
C ASN A 362 -3.48 -17.23 12.49
N PRO A 363 -3.19 -17.96 13.58
CA PRO A 363 -4.00 -17.92 14.80
C PRO A 363 -3.98 -16.55 15.48
N SER A 364 -2.94 -15.72 15.28
CA SER A 364 -2.87 -14.36 15.84
C SER A 364 -3.98 -13.42 15.34
N TYR A 365 -4.66 -13.77 14.24
CA TYR A 365 -5.72 -12.96 13.66
C TYR A 365 -7.04 -13.08 14.41
N VAL A 366 -7.23 -14.16 15.15
CA VAL A 366 -8.47 -14.49 15.87
C VAL A 366 -8.90 -13.40 16.86
N THR A 367 -7.94 -12.71 17.47
CA THR A 367 -8.20 -11.63 18.43
C THR A 367 -8.08 -10.22 17.85
N ARG A 368 -7.74 -10.10 16.57
CA ARG A 368 -7.37 -8.83 15.93
C ARG A 368 -8.32 -8.38 14.85
N TYR A 369 -8.92 -9.33 14.15
CA TYR A 369 -9.79 -9.07 13.02
C TYR A 369 -11.12 -9.80 13.21
N ASP A 370 -12.20 -9.24 12.69
CA ASP A 370 -13.44 -9.98 12.52
C ASP A 370 -13.34 -10.94 11.33
N VAL A 371 -12.60 -12.04 11.53
CA VAL A 371 -12.36 -13.07 10.52
C VAL A 371 -13.67 -13.66 9.98
N LEU A 372 -14.71 -13.74 10.82
CA LEU A 372 -16.00 -14.36 10.48
C LEU A 372 -17.01 -13.36 9.90
N GLU A 373 -16.63 -12.10 9.69
CA GLU A 373 -17.50 -11.11 9.07
C GLU A 373 -18.07 -11.65 7.76
N GLY A 374 -19.40 -11.58 7.59
CA GLY A 374 -20.06 -11.99 6.36
C GLY A 374 -20.14 -13.51 6.12
N ILE A 375 -19.72 -14.39 7.03
CA ILE A 375 -19.95 -15.83 6.84
C ILE A 375 -21.45 -16.15 6.86
N LYS A 376 -21.92 -17.01 5.94
CA LYS A 376 -23.31 -17.49 5.89
C LYS A 376 -23.64 -18.44 7.03
N GLU A 377 -24.92 -18.55 7.38
CA GLU A 377 -25.41 -19.64 8.24
C GLU A 377 -25.09 -21.00 7.58
N GLY A 378 -24.57 -21.94 8.38
CA GLY A 378 -24.12 -23.26 7.90
C GLY A 378 -22.82 -23.26 7.10
N GLY A 379 -22.17 -22.10 6.94
CA GLY A 379 -20.88 -21.96 6.25
C GLY A 379 -19.74 -22.70 6.95
N SER A 380 -18.66 -22.94 6.22
CA SER A 380 -17.47 -23.63 6.73
C SER A 380 -16.40 -22.66 7.20
N PHE A 381 -15.85 -22.88 8.39
CA PHE A 381 -14.72 -22.14 8.94
C PHE A 381 -13.53 -23.08 9.16
N LEU A 382 -12.38 -22.74 8.59
CA LEU A 382 -11.12 -23.47 8.77
C LEU A 382 -10.10 -22.60 9.53
N LEU A 383 -9.62 -23.07 10.68
CA LEU A 383 -8.57 -22.41 11.45
C LEU A 383 -7.27 -23.22 11.41
N ASN A 384 -6.14 -22.52 11.21
CA ASN A 384 -4.81 -23.05 11.51
C ASN A 384 -4.41 -22.63 12.92
N SER A 385 -4.35 -23.58 13.86
CA SER A 385 -3.89 -23.32 15.22
C SER A 385 -3.38 -24.60 15.89
N PRO A 386 -2.44 -24.48 16.85
CA PRO A 386 -2.00 -25.63 17.65
C PRO A 386 -3.00 -26.00 18.76
N TRP A 387 -4.12 -25.28 18.89
CA TRP A 387 -5.04 -25.40 20.01
C TRP A 387 -5.86 -26.69 19.93
N THR A 388 -5.99 -27.39 21.05
CA THR A 388 -6.94 -28.49 21.18
C THR A 388 -8.38 -27.96 21.29
N ALA A 389 -9.38 -28.83 21.10
CA ALA A 389 -10.78 -28.46 21.25
C ALA A 389 -11.08 -27.86 22.64
N GLU A 390 -10.42 -28.33 23.69
CA GLU A 390 -10.55 -27.80 25.05
C GLU A 390 -9.90 -26.43 25.20
N GLU A 391 -8.69 -26.24 24.67
CA GLU A 391 -7.96 -24.96 24.74
C GLU A 391 -8.70 -23.84 23.98
N MET A 392 -9.46 -24.18 22.94
CA MET A 392 -10.27 -23.21 22.20
C MET A 392 -11.31 -22.48 23.05
N GLU A 393 -11.74 -23.06 24.18
CA GLU A 393 -12.67 -22.40 25.11
C GLU A 393 -12.07 -21.10 25.67
N GLU A 394 -10.77 -21.10 25.95
CA GLU A 394 -10.04 -19.96 26.47
C GLU A 394 -9.42 -19.11 25.35
N LYS A 395 -9.00 -19.74 24.25
CA LYS A 395 -8.24 -19.05 23.19
C LYS A 395 -9.11 -18.27 22.20
N LEU A 396 -10.37 -18.68 21.99
CA LEU A 396 -11.29 -17.97 21.10
C LEU A 396 -12.03 -16.83 21.84
N PRO A 397 -12.13 -15.63 21.25
CA PRO A 397 -12.96 -14.56 21.78
C PRO A 397 -14.43 -14.97 21.86
N ALA A 398 -15.13 -14.44 22.86
CA ALA A 398 -16.56 -14.71 23.06
C ALA A 398 -17.40 -14.41 21.80
N VAL A 399 -17.14 -13.28 21.11
CA VAL A 399 -17.85 -12.87 19.89
C VAL A 399 -17.68 -13.89 18.75
N MET A 400 -16.48 -14.46 18.60
CA MET A 400 -16.22 -15.48 17.58
C MET A 400 -16.95 -16.79 17.92
N LYS A 401 -16.88 -17.23 19.18
CA LYS A 401 -17.62 -18.42 19.67
C LYS A 401 -19.13 -18.28 19.45
N GLN A 402 -19.68 -17.12 19.78
CA GLN A 402 -21.10 -16.81 19.54
C GLN A 402 -21.45 -16.88 18.06
N THR A 403 -20.61 -16.34 17.17
CA THR A 403 -20.85 -16.37 15.72
C THR A 403 -20.84 -17.80 15.20
N ILE A 404 -19.86 -18.62 15.61
CA ILE A 404 -19.76 -20.05 15.26
C ILE A 404 -21.05 -20.79 15.63
N ALA A 405 -21.51 -20.64 16.87
CA ALA A 405 -22.67 -21.36 17.36
C ALA A 405 -24.00 -20.83 16.81
N LYS A 406 -24.23 -19.51 16.81
CA LYS A 406 -25.48 -18.90 16.33
C LYS A 406 -25.71 -19.15 14.84
N LYS A 407 -24.64 -19.12 14.03
CA LYS A 407 -24.70 -19.40 12.59
C LYS A 407 -24.51 -20.88 12.26
N LYS A 408 -24.40 -21.77 13.27
CA LYS A 408 -24.26 -23.23 13.09
C LYS A 408 -23.14 -23.59 12.10
N LEU A 409 -21.99 -22.95 12.26
CA LEU A 409 -20.88 -23.10 11.31
C LEU A 409 -20.28 -24.50 11.39
N LYS A 410 -19.81 -25.00 10.26
CA LYS A 410 -18.98 -26.22 10.22
C LYS A 410 -17.55 -25.82 10.52
N PHE A 411 -17.13 -25.97 11.77
CA PHE A 411 -15.83 -25.50 12.25
C PHE A 411 -14.78 -26.62 12.16
N TYR A 412 -13.67 -26.34 11.50
CA TYR A 412 -12.54 -27.24 11.33
C TYR A 412 -11.25 -26.60 11.84
N ASN A 413 -10.38 -27.40 12.45
CA ASN A 413 -9.04 -26.98 12.89
C ASN A 413 -7.96 -27.91 12.35
N ILE A 414 -6.76 -27.35 12.16
CA ILE A 414 -5.56 -28.11 11.83
C ILE A 414 -4.30 -27.39 12.35
N ASP A 415 -3.37 -28.14 12.95
CA ASP A 415 -2.04 -27.61 13.29
C ASP A 415 -1.10 -27.75 12.09
N ALA A 416 -1.22 -26.83 11.13
CA ALA A 416 -0.43 -26.88 9.91
C ALA A 416 1.06 -26.60 10.14
N VAL A 417 1.41 -25.86 11.20
CA VAL A 417 2.81 -25.54 11.53
C VAL A 417 3.54 -26.79 12.00
N LYS A 418 2.93 -27.57 12.91
CA LYS A 418 3.48 -28.86 13.35
C LYS A 418 3.66 -29.83 12.20
N ILE A 419 2.63 -29.99 11.36
CA ILE A 419 2.71 -30.90 10.19
C ILE A 419 3.82 -30.45 9.24
N ALA A 420 3.94 -29.16 8.95
CA ALA A 420 5.01 -28.62 8.09
C ALA A 420 6.40 -28.91 8.69
N GLY A 421 6.56 -28.83 10.01
CA GLY A 421 7.77 -29.22 10.73
C GLY A 421 8.09 -30.71 10.57
N GLU A 422 7.13 -31.59 10.82
CA GLU A 422 7.27 -33.06 10.74
C GLU A 422 7.67 -33.55 9.34
N VAL A 423 7.09 -32.95 8.30
CA VAL A 423 7.39 -33.31 6.89
C VAL A 423 8.61 -32.57 6.31
N GLY A 424 9.23 -31.69 7.10
CA GLY A 424 10.45 -30.96 6.76
C GLY A 424 10.26 -29.66 5.95
N LEU A 425 9.03 -29.19 5.75
CA LEU A 425 8.72 -27.93 5.05
C LEU A 425 9.00 -26.68 5.92
N GLY A 426 9.45 -26.87 7.16
CA GLY A 426 9.69 -25.79 8.11
C GLY A 426 8.36 -25.17 8.55
N GLY A 427 8.21 -23.86 8.40
CA GLY A 427 6.97 -23.14 8.71
C GLY A 427 6.01 -22.93 7.53
N ARG A 428 6.21 -23.62 6.39
CA ARG A 428 5.39 -23.41 5.19
C ARG A 428 4.10 -24.24 5.24
N ILE A 429 2.98 -23.58 5.50
CA ILE A 429 1.65 -24.21 5.69
C ILE A 429 0.81 -24.29 4.41
N ASN A 430 1.24 -23.64 3.32
CA ASN A 430 0.43 -23.41 2.12
C ASN A 430 -0.18 -24.69 1.51
N MET A 431 0.60 -25.77 1.36
CA MET A 431 0.09 -27.03 0.79
C MET A 431 -0.93 -27.72 1.71
N ILE A 432 -0.72 -27.62 3.03
CA ILE A 432 -1.59 -28.23 4.05
C ILE A 432 -2.94 -27.53 4.03
N MET A 433 -2.93 -26.19 4.11
CA MET A 433 -4.17 -25.40 4.08
C MET A 433 -4.92 -25.52 2.75
N GLN A 434 -4.18 -25.63 1.62
CA GLN A 434 -4.80 -25.86 0.31
C GLN A 434 -5.50 -27.22 0.24
N ALA A 435 -4.87 -28.28 0.73
CA ALA A 435 -5.48 -29.62 0.78
C ALA A 435 -6.72 -29.63 1.68
N SER A 436 -6.66 -28.97 2.84
CA SER A 436 -7.81 -28.81 3.74
C SER A 436 -8.96 -28.06 3.08
N PHE A 437 -8.68 -26.99 2.32
CA PHE A 437 -9.70 -26.27 1.54
C PHE A 437 -10.43 -27.21 0.57
N PHE A 438 -9.70 -27.96 -0.28
CA PHE A 438 -10.33 -28.85 -1.25
C PHE A 438 -11.12 -30.00 -0.61
N LYS A 439 -10.73 -30.43 0.59
CA LYS A 439 -11.46 -31.45 1.35
C LYS A 439 -12.79 -30.93 1.92
N ILE A 440 -12.85 -29.66 2.32
CA ILE A 440 -14.04 -29.09 3.01
C ILE A 440 -14.98 -28.38 2.04
N ALA A 441 -14.43 -27.60 1.09
CA ALA A 441 -15.21 -26.67 0.27
C ALA A 441 -16.13 -27.38 -0.73
N ASN A 442 -15.90 -28.66 -1.03
CA ASN A 442 -16.71 -29.48 -1.94
C ASN A 442 -16.94 -28.86 -3.33
N VAL A 443 -16.00 -28.03 -3.80
CA VAL A 443 -16.04 -27.39 -5.14
C VAL A 443 -15.80 -28.43 -6.24
N ILE A 444 -14.94 -29.41 -5.97
CA ILE A 444 -14.66 -30.57 -6.82
C ILE A 444 -14.61 -31.83 -5.95
N PRO A 445 -14.88 -33.03 -6.50
CA PRO A 445 -14.76 -34.28 -5.74
C PRO A 445 -13.35 -34.45 -5.15
N VAL A 446 -13.26 -34.80 -3.87
CA VAL A 446 -12.01 -34.82 -3.08
C VAL A 446 -10.92 -35.67 -3.74
N ASP A 447 -11.26 -36.87 -4.23
CA ASP A 447 -10.30 -37.77 -4.88
C ASP A 447 -9.65 -37.14 -6.12
N LYS A 448 -10.45 -36.41 -6.92
CA LYS A 448 -9.95 -35.67 -8.09
C LYS A 448 -9.11 -34.48 -7.65
N ALA A 449 -9.54 -33.76 -6.61
CA ALA A 449 -8.83 -32.61 -6.08
C ALA A 449 -7.40 -32.96 -5.67
N PHE A 450 -7.22 -34.03 -4.90
CA PHE A 450 -5.89 -34.46 -4.45
C PHE A 450 -5.01 -34.93 -5.61
N SER A 451 -5.59 -35.56 -6.63
CA SER A 451 -4.85 -35.88 -7.86
C SER A 451 -4.33 -34.62 -8.55
N TYR A 452 -5.18 -33.61 -8.76
CA TYR A 452 -4.79 -32.36 -9.42
C TYR A 452 -3.77 -31.56 -8.61
N ILE A 453 -3.89 -31.51 -7.28
CA ILE A 453 -2.89 -30.88 -6.41
C ILE A 453 -1.53 -31.58 -6.56
N LYS A 454 -1.49 -32.92 -6.50
CA LYS A 454 -0.24 -33.68 -6.63
C LYS A 454 0.40 -33.50 -8.01
N GLU A 455 -0.39 -33.39 -9.07
CA GLU A 455 0.08 -33.07 -10.42
C GLU A 455 0.64 -31.64 -10.50
N ALA A 456 -0.08 -30.66 -9.96
CA ALA A 456 0.37 -29.27 -9.89
C ALA A 456 1.68 -29.11 -9.10
N ILE A 457 1.85 -29.88 -8.01
CA ILE A 457 3.11 -29.94 -7.23
C ILE A 457 4.26 -30.42 -8.11
N LYS A 458 4.07 -31.48 -8.91
CA LYS A 458 5.11 -31.99 -9.82
C LYS A 458 5.47 -30.95 -10.90
N ASN A 459 4.48 -30.30 -11.49
CA ASN A 459 4.70 -29.28 -12.52
C ASN A 459 5.43 -28.05 -11.96
N THR A 460 5.09 -27.63 -10.74
CA THR A 460 5.65 -26.43 -10.11
C THR A 460 7.03 -26.68 -9.49
N TYR A 461 7.20 -27.79 -8.78
CA TYR A 461 8.38 -28.08 -7.97
C TYR A 461 9.30 -29.17 -8.56
N GLY A 462 8.96 -29.78 -9.70
CA GLY A 462 9.78 -30.84 -10.32
C GLY A 462 11.22 -30.41 -10.58
N ARG A 463 11.43 -29.14 -10.98
CA ARG A 463 12.79 -28.56 -11.18
C ARG A 463 13.60 -28.40 -9.89
N LYS A 464 12.96 -28.50 -8.71
CA LYS A 464 13.61 -28.41 -7.39
C LYS A 464 14.06 -29.78 -6.85
N GLY A 465 13.77 -30.87 -7.59
CA GLY A 465 14.18 -32.23 -7.25
C GLY A 465 13.15 -33.00 -6.42
N ASP A 466 13.21 -34.34 -6.51
CA ASP A 466 12.20 -35.26 -5.96
C ASP A 466 12.01 -35.15 -4.45
N LYS A 467 13.06 -34.79 -3.70
CA LYS A 467 12.96 -34.59 -2.25
C LYS A 467 11.91 -33.53 -1.90
N ILE A 468 11.96 -32.37 -2.57
CA ILE A 468 11.03 -31.26 -2.32
C ILE A 468 9.62 -31.64 -2.80
N VAL A 469 9.51 -32.29 -3.96
CA VAL A 469 8.23 -32.78 -4.49
C VAL A 469 7.56 -33.73 -3.48
N ASN A 470 8.29 -34.72 -2.99
CA ASN A 470 7.77 -35.72 -2.05
C ASN A 470 7.40 -35.12 -0.69
N MET A 471 8.13 -34.11 -0.21
CA MET A 471 7.75 -33.40 1.02
C MET A 471 6.39 -32.69 0.87
N ASN A 472 6.14 -32.03 -0.27
CA ASN A 472 4.85 -31.39 -0.53
C ASN A 472 3.72 -32.42 -0.69
N ILE A 473 3.96 -33.55 -1.36
CA ILE A 473 2.97 -34.63 -1.49
C ILE A 473 2.62 -35.20 -0.11
N LYS A 474 3.62 -35.49 0.74
CA LYS A 474 3.39 -35.95 2.11
C LYS A 474 2.60 -34.94 2.94
N ALA A 475 2.83 -33.65 2.73
CA ALA A 475 2.07 -32.60 3.42
C ALA A 475 0.57 -32.64 3.05
N VAL A 476 0.23 -32.90 1.78
CA VAL A 476 -1.16 -33.08 1.32
C VAL A 476 -1.80 -34.31 1.96
N ASP A 477 -1.08 -35.43 2.00
CA ASP A 477 -1.59 -36.67 2.58
C ASP A 477 -1.83 -36.52 4.09
N ARG A 478 -0.88 -35.93 4.82
CA ARG A 478 -1.03 -35.66 6.27
C ARG A 478 -2.12 -34.66 6.57
N ALA A 479 -2.31 -33.64 5.73
CA ALA A 479 -3.41 -32.69 5.89
C ALA A 479 -4.78 -33.38 5.79
N ALA A 480 -4.92 -34.37 4.90
CA ALA A 480 -6.14 -35.13 4.75
C ALA A 480 -6.46 -35.98 5.98
N GLU A 481 -5.46 -36.48 6.70
CA GLU A 481 -5.62 -37.26 7.93
C GLU A 481 -5.84 -36.40 9.17
N ALA A 482 -5.14 -35.26 9.28
CA ALA A 482 -5.05 -34.46 10.50
C ALA A 482 -6.15 -33.40 10.63
N LEU A 483 -6.94 -33.16 9.59
CA LEU A 483 -8.03 -32.19 9.64
C LEU A 483 -9.14 -32.67 10.59
N GLU A 484 -9.42 -31.89 11.63
CA GLU A 484 -10.41 -32.18 12.65
C GLU A 484 -11.64 -31.28 12.50
N GLU A 485 -12.84 -31.86 12.63
CA GLU A 485 -14.08 -31.08 12.79
C GLU A 485 -14.32 -30.86 14.28
N ILE A 486 -14.31 -29.59 14.71
CA ILE A 486 -14.46 -29.22 16.11
C ILE A 486 -15.94 -29.27 16.49
N LYS A 487 -16.27 -30.15 17.43
CA LYS A 487 -17.60 -30.21 18.05
C LYS A 487 -17.64 -29.24 19.23
N TYR A 488 -18.26 -28.09 19.01
CA TYR A 488 -18.43 -27.03 20.01
C TYR A 488 -19.76 -27.17 20.76
N PRO A 489 -19.84 -26.75 22.04
CA PRO A 489 -21.06 -26.82 22.82
C PRO A 489 -22.06 -25.73 22.43
N GLU A 490 -23.37 -25.99 22.61
CA GLU A 490 -24.43 -24.99 22.35
C GLU A 490 -24.28 -23.74 23.24
N SER A 491 -23.64 -23.87 24.42
CA SER A 491 -23.37 -22.77 25.34
C SER A 491 -22.54 -21.63 24.71
N TRP A 492 -21.77 -21.91 23.65
CA TRP A 492 -21.04 -20.88 22.90
C TRP A 492 -21.95 -19.80 22.33
N ALA A 493 -23.22 -20.10 22.03
CA ALA A 493 -24.17 -19.12 21.50
C ALA A 493 -24.43 -17.95 22.46
N ILE A 494 -24.21 -18.12 23.76
CA ILE A 494 -24.47 -17.10 24.79
C ILE A 494 -23.26 -16.80 25.67
N THR A 495 -22.09 -17.36 25.36
CA THR A 495 -20.90 -17.18 26.19
C THR A 495 -20.43 -15.73 26.20
N THR A 496 -20.02 -15.25 27.36
CA THR A 496 -19.37 -13.94 27.55
C THR A 496 -17.90 -14.08 27.89
N THR A 497 -17.39 -15.31 28.02
CA THR A 497 -16.02 -15.62 28.41
C THR A 497 -15.20 -16.07 27.19
N GLY A 498 -13.90 -15.78 27.20
CA GLY A 498 -12.95 -16.12 26.15
C GLY A 498 -11.68 -15.29 26.30
N MET A 499 -10.79 -15.32 25.30
CA MET A 499 -9.59 -14.49 25.34
C MET A 499 -9.96 -13.01 25.39
N GLU A 500 -9.54 -12.32 26.44
CA GLU A 500 -9.75 -10.88 26.59
C GLU A 500 -8.88 -10.10 25.61
N ILE A 501 -9.49 -9.10 24.96
CA ILE A 501 -8.78 -8.12 24.16
C ILE A 501 -8.27 -7.06 25.15
N VAL A 502 -6.96 -7.01 25.37
CA VAL A 502 -6.36 -6.06 26.31
C VAL A 502 -6.49 -4.64 25.73
N GLU A 503 -7.30 -3.81 26.36
CA GLU A 503 -7.38 -2.39 26.04
C GLU A 503 -6.21 -1.63 26.67
N GLU A 504 -5.32 -1.12 25.82
CA GLU A 504 -4.26 -0.21 26.24
C GLU A 504 -4.68 1.24 25.98
N LYS A 505 -4.39 2.14 26.93
CA LYS A 505 -4.58 3.57 26.73
C LYS A 505 -3.56 4.08 25.71
N VAL A 506 -4.06 4.64 24.60
CA VAL A 506 -3.23 5.15 23.49
C VAL A 506 -3.62 6.59 23.15
N PRO A 507 -2.81 7.33 22.38
CA PRO A 507 -3.20 8.66 21.90
C PRO A 507 -4.48 8.63 21.07
N GLU A 508 -5.22 9.73 21.07
CA GLU A 508 -6.51 9.86 20.37
C GLU A 508 -6.43 9.49 18.88
N TYR A 509 -5.40 9.95 18.17
CA TYR A 509 -5.18 9.57 16.77
C TYR A 509 -4.98 8.06 16.60
N VAL A 510 -4.33 7.39 17.54
CA VAL A 510 -4.12 5.94 17.48
C VAL A 510 -5.42 5.20 17.74
N GLU A 511 -6.20 5.66 18.72
CA GLU A 511 -7.50 5.08 19.06
C GLU A 511 -8.53 5.24 17.94
N ASN A 512 -8.65 6.45 17.39
CA ASN A 512 -9.73 6.81 16.48
C ASN A 512 -9.40 6.62 15.00
N ILE A 513 -8.10 6.55 14.62
CA ILE A 513 -7.68 6.42 13.22
C ILE A 513 -6.86 5.15 13.01
N VAL A 514 -5.75 4.98 13.73
CA VAL A 514 -4.81 3.86 13.50
C VAL A 514 -5.47 2.51 13.78
N ARG A 515 -6.10 2.35 14.95
CA ARG A 515 -6.73 1.09 15.36
C ARG A 515 -7.85 0.67 14.40
N PRO A 516 -8.84 1.51 14.05
CA PRO A 516 -9.86 1.14 13.07
C PRO A 516 -9.28 0.70 11.74
N ILE A 517 -8.28 1.41 11.20
CA ILE A 517 -7.65 1.04 9.92
C ILE A 517 -6.93 -0.31 10.04
N LEU A 518 -6.15 -0.52 11.11
CA LEU A 518 -5.43 -1.77 11.33
C LEU A 518 -6.35 -2.95 11.64
N SER A 519 -7.56 -2.71 12.13
CA SER A 519 -8.60 -3.74 12.36
C SER A 519 -9.48 -4.00 11.13
N LEU A 520 -9.11 -3.48 9.95
CA LEU A 520 -9.86 -3.57 8.68
C LEU A 520 -11.19 -2.82 8.67
N GLU A 521 -11.34 -1.82 9.53
CA GLU A 521 -12.53 -0.96 9.64
C GLU A 521 -12.30 0.46 9.10
N GLY A 522 -11.16 0.71 8.45
CA GLY A 522 -10.82 2.03 7.92
C GLY A 522 -11.85 2.59 6.92
N ASP A 523 -12.60 1.73 6.22
CA ASP A 523 -13.69 2.14 5.34
C ASP A 523 -14.89 2.79 6.08
N LYS A 524 -15.01 2.57 7.39
CA LYS A 524 -16.07 3.16 8.24
C LYS A 524 -15.73 4.59 8.69
N LEU A 525 -14.47 5.01 8.58
CA LEU A 525 -14.04 6.34 9.00
C LEU A 525 -14.66 7.43 8.09
N PRO A 526 -15.30 8.47 8.66
CA PRO A 526 -15.90 9.55 7.90
C PRO A 526 -14.84 10.52 7.36
N VAL A 527 -15.24 11.41 6.45
CA VAL A 527 -14.36 12.45 5.90
C VAL A 527 -13.77 13.36 6.99
N SER A 528 -14.55 13.68 8.03
CA SER A 528 -14.10 14.50 9.17
C SER A 528 -12.94 13.90 9.98
N ALA A 529 -12.67 12.60 9.83
CA ALA A 529 -11.59 11.91 10.51
C ALA A 529 -10.19 12.23 9.95
N PHE A 530 -10.12 12.86 8.76
CA PHE A 530 -8.87 13.09 8.04
C PHE A 530 -8.54 14.57 7.93
N THR A 531 -7.24 14.88 7.93
CA THR A 531 -6.74 16.22 7.62
C THR A 531 -6.88 16.49 6.11
N PRO A 532 -7.22 17.73 5.70
CA PRO A 532 -7.46 18.05 4.29
C PRO A 532 -6.17 18.02 3.44
N ASP A 533 -5.00 18.11 4.07
CA ASP A 533 -3.68 18.07 3.44
C ASP A 533 -2.98 16.70 3.55
N GLY A 534 -3.59 15.75 4.27
CA GLY A 534 -3.03 14.41 4.49
C GLY A 534 -1.89 14.35 5.52
N THR A 535 -1.67 15.41 6.31
CA THR A 535 -0.68 15.39 7.39
C THR A 535 -1.08 14.43 8.51
N VAL A 536 -0.14 13.62 9.00
CA VAL A 536 -0.33 12.62 10.06
C VAL A 536 0.75 12.77 11.16
N PRO A 537 0.48 12.36 12.41
CA PRO A 537 1.48 12.36 13.47
C PRO A 537 2.55 11.28 13.26
N VAL A 538 3.71 11.51 13.86
CA VAL A 538 4.84 10.57 13.91
C VAL A 538 4.71 9.60 15.09
N GLY A 539 5.48 8.51 15.07
CA GLY A 539 5.67 7.61 16.21
C GLY A 539 4.47 6.70 16.48
N THR A 540 3.72 6.30 15.46
CA THR A 540 2.51 5.49 15.65
C THR A 540 2.76 3.98 15.51
N THR A 541 3.89 3.54 14.95
CA THR A 541 4.22 2.10 14.85
C THR A 541 4.42 1.43 16.21
N GLN A 542 4.82 2.19 17.24
CA GLN A 542 5.02 1.67 18.60
C GLN A 542 3.76 1.01 19.19
N TYR A 543 2.57 1.37 18.70
CA TYR A 543 1.29 0.84 19.17
C TYR A 543 0.79 -0.38 18.38
N GLU A 544 1.48 -0.81 17.32
CA GLU A 544 1.00 -1.95 16.52
C GLU A 544 1.21 -3.31 17.21
N LYS A 545 2.38 -3.51 17.84
CA LYS A 545 2.77 -4.74 18.55
C LYS A 545 2.36 -6.02 17.80
N ARG A 546 2.82 -6.11 16.54
CA ARG A 546 2.34 -7.07 15.53
C ARG A 546 2.51 -8.55 15.91
N GLY A 547 3.48 -8.93 16.73
CA GLY A 547 3.68 -10.30 17.20
C GLY A 547 3.79 -11.35 16.08
N VAL A 548 4.41 -10.99 14.94
CA VAL A 548 4.42 -11.85 13.73
C VAL A 548 5.61 -12.81 13.65
N ALA A 549 6.57 -12.73 14.58
CA ALA A 549 7.71 -13.63 14.60
C ALA A 549 7.34 -15.02 15.09
N ILE A 550 7.86 -16.05 14.42
CA ILE A 550 7.79 -17.45 14.91
C ILE A 550 8.79 -17.64 16.06
N LYS A 551 9.99 -17.05 15.93
CA LYS A 551 11.05 -17.11 16.93
C LYS A 551 11.62 -15.72 17.18
N ILE A 552 12.03 -15.44 18.41
CA ILE A 552 12.64 -14.16 18.81
C ILE A 552 13.96 -14.40 19.58
N PRO A 553 14.88 -13.41 19.63
CA PRO A 553 16.12 -13.53 20.37
C PRO A 553 15.90 -13.50 21.88
N LYS A 554 16.40 -14.51 22.61
CA LYS A 554 16.51 -14.54 24.06
C LYS A 554 17.93 -14.16 24.48
N TRP A 555 18.06 -13.20 25.38
CA TRP A 555 19.36 -12.73 25.87
C TRP A 555 19.87 -13.59 27.03
N ASN A 556 21.15 -13.94 26.99
CA ASN A 556 21.90 -14.59 28.07
C ASN A 556 23.02 -13.65 28.56
N PRO A 557 22.92 -13.13 29.80
CA PRO A 557 23.86 -12.14 30.31
C PRO A 557 25.29 -12.68 30.50
N ALA A 558 25.46 -13.96 30.81
CA ALA A 558 26.76 -14.53 31.20
C ALA A 558 27.82 -14.32 30.10
N ASP A 559 27.44 -14.63 28.85
CA ASP A 559 28.33 -14.59 27.69
C ASP A 559 28.37 -13.20 27.01
N CYS A 560 27.53 -12.27 27.42
CA CYS A 560 27.39 -10.97 26.76
C CYS A 560 28.60 -10.05 27.05
N ILE A 561 29.21 -9.54 25.98
CA ILE A 561 30.35 -8.61 26.03
C ILE A 561 29.96 -7.12 25.91
N GLN A 562 28.66 -6.81 25.85
CA GLN A 562 28.11 -5.44 25.84
C GLN A 562 28.61 -4.53 24.70
N CYS A 563 28.70 -5.08 23.48
CA CYS A 563 29.20 -4.39 22.29
C CYS A 563 28.12 -3.62 21.49
N ASN A 564 26.84 -3.86 21.79
CA ASN A 564 25.66 -3.29 21.13
C ASN A 564 25.50 -3.58 19.62
N GLN A 565 26.30 -4.47 19.02
CA GLN A 565 26.19 -4.79 17.59
C GLN A 565 24.83 -5.39 17.20
N CYS A 566 24.22 -6.18 18.09
CA CYS A 566 22.87 -6.72 17.88
C CYS A 566 21.80 -5.64 17.69
N ALA A 567 21.89 -4.54 18.45
CA ALA A 567 21.01 -3.38 18.29
C ALA A 567 21.36 -2.55 17.05
N PHE A 568 22.65 -2.44 16.74
CA PHE A 568 23.16 -1.73 15.57
C PHE A 568 22.57 -2.27 14.27
N VAL A 569 22.60 -3.59 14.09
CA VAL A 569 22.11 -4.26 12.86
C VAL A 569 20.61 -4.52 12.84
N CYS A 570 19.89 -4.28 13.94
CA CYS A 570 18.47 -4.59 14.01
C CYS A 570 17.68 -3.70 13.03
N PRO A 571 17.02 -4.28 12.01
CA PRO A 571 16.32 -3.50 10.98
C PRO A 571 15.02 -2.85 11.46
N HIS A 572 14.55 -3.17 12.67
CA HIS A 572 13.29 -2.69 13.22
C HIS A 572 13.44 -2.04 14.59
N ALA A 573 14.68 -1.86 15.07
CA ALA A 573 14.96 -1.37 16.42
C ALA A 573 14.30 -2.18 17.55
N CYS A 574 14.08 -3.49 17.34
CA CYS A 574 13.41 -4.37 18.30
C CYS A 574 14.30 -4.92 19.40
N ILE A 575 15.62 -4.73 19.33
CA ILE A 575 16.55 -5.12 20.39
C ILE A 575 17.44 -3.92 20.70
N ARG A 576 17.45 -3.49 21.96
CA ARG A 576 18.11 -2.24 22.39
C ARG A 576 18.90 -2.46 23.69
N PRO A 577 20.04 -1.78 23.86
CA PRO A 577 20.75 -1.76 25.12
C PRO A 577 20.11 -0.74 26.07
N TYR A 578 19.89 -1.15 27.32
CA TYR A 578 19.48 -0.27 28.40
C TYR A 578 20.55 -0.27 29.48
N ILE A 579 20.81 0.91 30.03
CA ILE A 579 21.62 1.06 31.23
C ILE A 579 20.85 1.85 32.27
N ALA A 580 20.94 1.42 33.52
CA ALA A 580 20.29 2.06 34.65
C ALA A 580 21.14 1.90 35.91
N LYS A 581 21.04 2.85 36.84
CA LYS A 581 21.61 2.68 38.19
C LYS A 581 20.72 1.72 39.00
N GLU A 582 21.25 1.13 40.06
CA GLU A 582 20.53 0.12 40.86
C GLU A 582 19.23 0.67 41.48
N GLU A 583 19.17 1.95 41.80
CA GLU A 583 17.98 2.58 42.38
C GLU A 583 16.79 2.57 41.42
N ALA A 584 17.05 2.71 40.11
CA ALA A 584 16.01 2.68 39.08
C ALA A 584 15.54 1.24 38.75
N LEU A 585 16.16 0.22 39.35
CA LEU A 585 15.83 -1.19 39.16
C LEU A 585 14.99 -1.78 40.31
N ALA A 586 14.57 -0.97 41.28
CA ALA A 586 13.84 -1.45 42.46
C ALA A 586 12.53 -2.19 42.11
N ASP A 587 11.80 -1.71 41.09
CA ASP A 587 10.54 -2.28 40.63
C ASP A 587 10.69 -3.20 39.40
N ALA A 588 11.92 -3.66 39.12
CA ALA A 588 12.20 -4.51 37.98
C ALA A 588 11.50 -5.88 38.13
N PRO A 589 10.87 -6.43 37.07
CA PRO A 589 10.36 -7.80 37.10
C PRO A 589 11.43 -8.81 37.48
N ASP A 590 11.06 -9.91 38.15
CA ASP A 590 12.02 -10.97 38.54
C ASP A 590 12.82 -11.53 37.35
N SER A 591 12.23 -11.52 36.15
CA SER A 591 12.88 -11.97 34.90
C SER A 591 13.79 -10.90 34.26
N PHE A 592 13.84 -9.68 34.79
CA PHE A 592 14.65 -8.56 34.31
C PHE A 592 16.10 -8.66 34.79
N THR A 593 16.77 -9.72 34.36
CA THR A 593 18.18 -9.94 34.68
C THR A 593 19.06 -8.84 34.07
N THR A 594 20.09 -8.41 34.80
CA THR A 594 21.06 -7.39 34.37
C THR A 594 22.50 -7.87 34.61
N LYS A 595 23.48 -7.13 34.09
CA LYS A 595 24.92 -7.36 34.30
C LYS A 595 25.62 -6.02 34.48
N ALA A 596 26.60 -5.92 35.38
CA ALA A 596 27.37 -4.69 35.57
C ALA A 596 27.92 -4.14 34.24
N ALA A 597 27.72 -2.85 33.98
CA ALA A 597 28.11 -2.22 32.73
C ALA A 597 29.64 -2.16 32.59
N ILE A 598 30.14 -2.48 31.39
CA ILE A 598 31.56 -2.50 31.05
C ILE A 598 31.92 -1.14 30.41
N GLY A 599 32.89 -0.43 30.98
CA GLY A 599 33.37 0.87 30.51
C GLY A 599 33.66 1.79 31.70
N LYS A 600 34.68 2.64 31.63
CA LYS A 600 35.04 3.51 32.76
C LYS A 600 33.95 4.54 33.05
N GLU A 601 33.39 5.07 31.98
CA GLU A 601 32.28 6.01 31.95
C GLU A 601 30.96 5.40 32.45
N LEU A 602 30.80 4.07 32.37
CA LEU A 602 29.58 3.36 32.79
C LEU A 602 29.67 2.73 34.18
N ALA A 603 30.72 3.04 34.95
CA ALA A 603 30.87 2.51 36.31
C ALA A 603 29.66 2.89 37.18
N GLY A 604 29.09 1.91 37.89
CA GLY A 604 27.88 2.08 38.71
C GLY A 604 26.55 1.89 37.96
N TYR A 605 26.59 1.66 36.65
CA TYR A 605 25.41 1.27 35.89
C TYR A 605 25.31 -0.26 35.74
N GLN A 606 24.08 -0.76 35.69
CA GLN A 606 23.72 -2.09 35.23
C GLN A 606 23.34 -2.02 33.75
N PHE A 607 23.64 -3.07 33.00
CA PHE A 607 23.38 -3.21 31.58
C PHE A 607 22.42 -4.37 31.30
N ARG A 608 21.49 -4.16 30.36
CA ARG A 608 20.65 -5.21 29.79
C ARG A 608 20.48 -5.02 28.29
N MET A 609 20.47 -6.12 27.54
CA MET A 609 20.00 -6.12 26.16
C MET A 609 18.55 -6.61 26.15
N GLN A 610 17.62 -5.71 25.86
CA GLN A 610 16.18 -6.00 25.93
C GLN A 610 15.59 -6.10 24.53
N VAL A 611 14.70 -7.07 24.33
CA VAL A 611 13.94 -7.26 23.09
C VAL A 611 12.50 -6.78 23.26
N SER A 612 11.95 -6.07 22.27
CA SER A 612 10.50 -5.93 22.09
C SER A 612 9.98 -7.19 21.39
N ALA A 613 9.41 -8.11 22.17
CA ALA A 613 8.95 -9.40 21.67
C ALA A 613 7.90 -9.27 20.56
N LEU A 614 6.97 -8.32 20.70
CA LEU A 614 5.85 -8.12 19.78
C LEU A 614 6.21 -7.29 18.54
N ASP A 615 7.36 -6.63 18.51
CA ASP A 615 7.81 -5.91 17.30
C ASP A 615 8.87 -6.69 16.53
N CYS A 616 9.54 -7.66 17.16
CA CYS A 616 10.52 -8.50 16.51
C CYS A 616 9.91 -9.24 15.32
N THR A 617 10.66 -9.31 14.20
CA THR A 617 10.26 -10.07 13.01
C THR A 617 10.95 -11.42 12.90
N GLY A 618 11.79 -11.79 13.88
CA GLY A 618 12.50 -13.07 13.91
C GLY A 618 13.55 -13.27 12.82
N CYS A 619 14.14 -12.19 12.28
CA CYS A 619 15.10 -12.29 11.16
C CYS A 619 16.43 -12.96 11.51
N GLY A 620 16.80 -13.01 12.80
CA GLY A 620 18.04 -13.63 13.27
C GLY A 620 19.31 -12.79 13.10
N ASN A 621 19.28 -11.61 12.46
CA ASN A 621 20.49 -10.79 12.23
C ASN A 621 21.26 -10.46 13.52
N CYS A 622 20.56 -10.22 14.63
CA CYS A 622 21.17 -9.91 15.92
C CYS A 622 21.94 -11.10 16.54
N VAL A 623 21.51 -12.32 16.25
CA VAL A 623 22.18 -13.56 16.68
C VAL A 623 23.38 -13.82 15.79
N ASP A 624 23.21 -13.69 14.47
CA ASP A 624 24.23 -13.95 13.46
C ASP A 624 25.46 -13.04 13.62
N ILE A 625 25.26 -11.74 13.86
CA ILE A 625 26.37 -10.79 14.01
C ILE A 625 27.09 -10.92 15.36
N CYS A 626 26.56 -11.67 16.32
CA CYS A 626 27.05 -11.60 17.70
C CYS A 626 28.51 -12.07 17.80
N PRO A 627 29.46 -11.20 18.20
CA PRO A 627 30.89 -11.53 18.12
C PRO A 627 31.42 -12.32 19.33
N ALA A 628 30.56 -12.64 20.31
CA ALA A 628 30.98 -13.37 21.50
C ALA A 628 31.25 -14.85 21.16
N LYS A 629 32.22 -15.46 21.86
CA LYS A 629 32.52 -16.89 21.69
C LYS A 629 31.45 -17.83 22.28
N GLY A 630 30.67 -17.35 23.25
CA GLY A 630 29.52 -18.05 23.84
C GLY A 630 28.23 -17.82 23.04
N GLN A 631 27.07 -18.09 23.64
CA GLN A 631 25.76 -17.86 23.01
C GLN A 631 24.96 -16.83 23.81
N PRO A 632 25.37 -15.54 23.80
CA PRO A 632 24.68 -14.49 24.56
C PRO A 632 23.30 -14.15 24.00
N ILE A 633 22.97 -14.59 22.79
CA ILE A 633 21.63 -14.44 22.21
C ILE A 633 21.30 -15.70 21.41
N THR A 634 20.14 -16.31 21.65
CA THR A 634 19.65 -17.49 20.91
C THR A 634 18.21 -17.30 20.44
N MET A 635 17.84 -17.93 19.33
CA MET A 635 16.45 -17.87 18.82
C MET A 635 15.57 -18.92 19.50
N VAL A 636 14.54 -18.47 20.22
CA VAL A 636 13.55 -19.33 20.90
C VAL A 636 12.15 -19.05 20.39
N SER A 637 11.17 -19.93 20.69
CA SER A 637 9.78 -19.70 20.26
C SER A 637 9.22 -18.41 20.87
N LEU A 638 8.46 -17.62 20.11
CA LEU A 638 7.80 -16.43 20.65
C LEU A 638 6.87 -16.80 21.82
N GLU A 639 6.07 -17.86 21.66
CA GLU A 639 5.08 -18.29 22.65
C GLU A 639 5.71 -18.66 24.00
N GLU A 640 6.96 -19.15 24.01
CA GLU A 640 7.65 -19.56 25.23
C GLU A 640 8.01 -18.38 26.14
N ILE A 641 8.28 -17.20 25.58
CA ILE A 641 8.85 -16.07 26.35
C ILE A 641 8.12 -14.74 26.16
N VAL A 642 7.09 -14.67 25.32
CA VAL A 642 6.37 -13.42 25.00
C VAL A 642 5.83 -12.73 26.25
N ASN A 643 5.22 -13.48 27.19
CA ASN A 643 4.62 -12.91 28.39
C ASN A 643 5.67 -12.27 29.32
N GLU A 644 6.84 -12.89 29.42
CA GLU A 644 7.95 -12.37 30.22
C GLU A 644 8.58 -11.15 29.55
N GLU A 645 8.92 -11.26 28.26
CA GLU A 645 9.62 -10.19 27.55
C GLU A 645 8.75 -8.97 27.26
N VAL A 646 7.42 -9.11 27.19
CA VAL A 646 6.51 -7.95 27.14
C VAL A 646 6.59 -7.13 28.43
N LYS A 647 6.61 -7.79 29.61
CA LYS A 647 6.76 -7.10 30.90
C LYS A 647 8.14 -6.45 31.02
N ASN A 648 9.19 -7.19 30.65
CA ASN A 648 10.56 -6.69 30.68
C ASN A 648 10.77 -5.50 29.73
N TYR A 649 10.22 -5.54 28.51
CA TYR A 649 10.30 -4.44 27.57
C TYR A 649 9.57 -3.19 28.08
N LYS A 650 8.34 -3.35 28.62
CA LYS A 650 7.61 -2.22 29.23
C LYS A 650 8.40 -1.57 30.36
N PHE A 651 9.02 -2.38 31.22
CA PHE A 651 9.89 -1.87 32.29
C PHE A 651 11.14 -1.16 31.72
N ALA A 652 11.81 -1.75 30.73
CA ALA A 652 12.99 -1.14 30.11
C ALA A 652 12.69 0.24 29.48
N GLU A 653 11.57 0.38 28.79
CA GLU A 653 11.14 1.66 28.21
C GLU A 653 10.78 2.72 29.27
N SER A 654 10.48 2.31 30.50
CA SER A 654 10.21 3.22 31.61
C SER A 654 11.48 3.72 32.32
N LEU A 655 12.64 3.15 32.02
CA LEU A 655 13.90 3.52 32.68
C LEU A 655 14.29 4.97 32.36
N PRO A 656 14.85 5.70 33.34
CA PRO A 656 15.30 7.06 33.13
C PRO A 656 16.49 7.10 32.15
N LYS A 657 16.62 8.22 31.44
CA LYS A 657 17.77 8.46 30.57
C LYS A 657 19.07 8.45 31.41
N PRO A 658 20.14 7.80 30.92
CA PRO A 658 21.42 7.83 31.61
C PRO A 658 21.97 9.27 31.70
N GLU A 659 22.44 9.65 32.89
CA GLU A 659 23.05 10.97 33.13
C GLU A 659 24.48 11.08 32.56
N VAL A 660 25.08 9.94 32.21
CA VAL A 660 26.42 9.86 31.63
C VAL A 660 26.42 10.29 30.17
N GLU A 661 27.38 11.13 29.80
CA GLU A 661 27.62 11.48 28.41
C GLU A 661 28.36 10.34 27.70
N ILE A 662 27.72 9.79 26.66
CA ILE A 662 28.30 8.73 25.83
C ILE A 662 28.45 9.26 24.41
N SER A 663 29.69 9.19 23.90
CA SER A 663 30.00 9.60 22.53
C SER A 663 29.23 8.75 21.52
N PRO A 664 28.47 9.36 20.59
CA PRO A 664 27.70 8.64 19.59
C PRO A 664 28.57 8.13 18.42
N GLU A 665 29.85 8.48 18.35
CA GLU A 665 30.72 8.21 17.19
C GLU A 665 31.24 6.76 17.13
N THR A 666 30.95 5.95 18.14
CA THR A 666 31.31 4.53 18.17
C THR A 666 30.09 3.64 17.94
N VAL A 667 30.30 2.42 17.45
CA VAL A 667 29.21 1.42 17.32
C VAL A 667 28.50 1.22 18.65
N LYS A 668 29.24 1.07 19.75
CA LYS A 668 28.64 0.90 21.08
C LYS A 668 27.85 2.13 21.52
N GLY A 669 28.47 3.31 21.39
CA GLY A 669 27.91 4.58 21.87
C GLY A 669 26.69 5.05 21.09
N SER A 670 26.70 4.93 19.76
CA SER A 670 25.53 5.25 18.91
C SER A 670 24.27 4.50 19.33
N GLN A 671 24.41 3.26 19.82
CA GLN A 671 23.28 2.42 20.19
C GLN A 671 22.70 2.72 21.58
N PHE A 672 23.35 3.56 22.38
CA PHE A 672 22.73 4.13 23.58
C PHE A 672 21.88 5.36 23.26
N ARG A 673 21.94 5.89 22.03
CA ARG A 673 20.98 6.91 21.57
C ARG A 673 19.68 6.24 21.18
N GLN A 674 18.57 6.87 21.56
CA GLN A 674 17.24 6.42 21.18
C GLN A 674 17.14 6.35 19.65
N PRO A 675 16.75 5.19 19.09
CA PRO A 675 16.39 5.11 17.68
C PRO A 675 15.13 5.94 17.41
N LEU A 676 15.19 6.89 16.47
CA LEU A 676 14.01 7.66 16.04
C LEU A 676 13.40 7.13 14.73
N PHE A 677 13.71 5.88 14.42
CA PHE A 677 13.09 5.09 13.35
C PHE A 677 12.94 3.65 13.85
N GLU A 678 11.71 3.22 14.11
CA GLU A 678 11.40 1.98 14.81
C GLU A 678 10.16 1.26 14.24
N PHE A 679 10.19 -0.07 14.29
CA PHE A 679 9.05 -0.95 14.02
C PHE A 679 8.39 -0.76 12.64
N SER A 680 9.18 -0.36 11.63
CA SER A 680 8.69 -0.14 10.26
C SER A 680 8.06 -1.37 9.60
N GLY A 681 7.27 -1.13 8.54
CA GLY A 681 6.67 -2.17 7.71
C GLY A 681 7.65 -2.92 6.78
N ALA A 682 8.96 -2.74 6.95
CA ALA A 682 10.00 -3.36 6.13
C ALA A 682 10.07 -4.89 6.32
N CYS A 683 10.68 -5.58 5.35
CA CYS A 683 10.88 -7.02 5.39
C CYS A 683 11.71 -7.46 6.62
N ALA A 684 11.50 -8.69 7.10
CA ALA A 684 12.38 -9.30 8.10
C ALA A 684 13.82 -9.37 7.55
N GLY A 685 14.76 -8.71 8.22
CA GLY A 685 16.15 -8.64 7.76
C GLY A 685 16.40 -7.64 6.62
N CYS A 686 15.57 -6.61 6.49
CA CYS A 686 15.76 -5.56 5.49
C CYS A 686 17.15 -4.91 5.61
N GLY A 687 17.85 -4.80 4.48
CA GLY A 687 19.18 -4.18 4.42
C GLY A 687 19.17 -2.65 4.41
N GLU A 688 18.02 -2.00 4.23
CA GLU A 688 17.92 -0.53 4.12
C GLU A 688 17.79 0.14 5.50
N THR A 689 16.91 -0.38 6.34
CA THR A 689 16.48 0.29 7.58
C THR A 689 17.55 0.41 8.68
N PRO A 690 18.57 -0.47 8.82
CA PRO A 690 19.66 -0.23 9.76
C PRO A 690 20.42 1.07 9.50
N TYR A 691 20.58 1.45 8.23
CA TYR A 691 21.22 2.73 7.85
C TYR A 691 20.36 3.92 8.26
N VAL A 692 19.06 3.89 7.93
CA VAL A 692 18.12 4.95 8.31
C VAL A 692 18.07 5.09 9.83
N LYS A 693 17.93 3.99 10.58
CA LYS A 693 17.95 3.97 12.05
C LYS A 693 19.21 4.61 12.60
N LEU A 694 20.39 4.27 12.07
CA LEU A 694 21.64 4.85 12.54
C LEU A 694 21.69 6.36 12.27
N VAL A 695 21.27 6.81 11.09
CA VAL A 695 21.20 8.25 10.76
C VAL A 695 20.30 8.99 11.75
N THR A 696 19.17 8.41 12.14
CA THR A 696 18.28 9.04 13.14
C THR A 696 18.87 9.05 14.54
N GLN A 697 19.64 8.04 14.93
CA GLN A 697 20.38 8.04 16.22
C GLN A 697 21.44 9.14 16.32
N LEU A 698 22.01 9.55 15.17
CA LEU A 698 23.05 10.59 15.10
C LEU A 698 22.48 12.01 14.91
N PHE A 699 21.47 12.16 14.04
CA PHE A 699 20.99 13.47 13.59
C PHE A 699 19.49 13.69 13.74
N GLY A 700 18.75 12.69 14.23
CA GLY A 700 17.29 12.65 14.20
C GLY A 700 16.59 13.80 14.92
N ASP A 701 17.18 14.33 16.00
CA ASP A 701 16.64 15.46 16.77
C ASP A 701 16.56 16.78 15.95
N ARG A 702 17.22 16.88 14.80
CA ARG A 702 17.28 18.12 13.99
C ARG A 702 17.19 17.88 12.48
N MET A 703 16.78 16.70 12.04
CA MET A 703 16.77 16.36 10.61
C MET A 703 15.41 16.57 9.94
N ILE A 704 15.47 16.88 8.65
CA ILE A 704 14.31 16.91 7.74
C ILE A 704 14.62 15.95 6.60
N VAL A 705 13.68 15.07 6.28
CA VAL A 705 13.84 13.99 5.29
C VAL A 705 12.93 14.25 4.09
N ALA A 706 13.55 14.42 2.92
CA ALA A 706 12.92 14.26 1.62
C ALA A 706 13.16 12.82 1.15
N ASN A 707 12.11 12.02 1.02
CA ASN A 707 12.21 10.61 0.68
C ASN A 707 11.61 10.34 -0.70
N ALA A 708 12.36 9.74 -1.61
CA ALA A 708 11.88 9.35 -2.94
C ALA A 708 10.88 8.20 -2.81
N THR A 709 9.94 8.09 -3.75
CA THR A 709 9.02 6.94 -3.80
C THR A 709 9.81 5.64 -4.05
N GLY A 710 9.59 4.62 -3.22
CA GLY A 710 10.34 3.36 -3.29
C GLY A 710 10.14 2.52 -2.04
N CYS A 711 11.01 1.54 -1.76
CA CYS A 711 10.94 0.79 -0.50
C CYS A 711 10.89 1.70 0.72
N SER A 712 11.76 2.71 0.73
CA SER A 712 11.94 3.64 1.84
C SER A 712 10.73 4.52 2.11
N SER A 713 9.95 4.88 1.09
CA SER A 713 8.67 5.55 1.32
C SER A 713 7.57 4.58 1.77
N ILE A 714 7.56 3.34 1.28
CA ILE A 714 6.56 2.35 1.69
C ILE A 714 6.75 1.94 3.16
N TYR A 715 7.94 1.51 3.57
CA TYR A 715 8.13 1.18 4.98
C TYR A 715 8.20 2.42 5.88
N GLY A 716 8.49 3.61 5.31
CA GLY A 716 8.72 4.86 6.04
C GLY A 716 7.50 5.76 6.18
N GLY A 717 6.46 5.59 5.35
CA GLY A 717 5.31 6.48 5.29
C GLY A 717 4.05 5.86 4.66
N SER A 718 3.77 4.58 4.96
CA SER A 718 2.46 3.98 4.62
C SER A 718 1.46 4.23 5.74
N ALA A 719 0.46 5.06 5.48
CA ALA A 719 -0.63 5.31 6.43
C ALA A 719 -1.31 3.98 6.85
N PRO A 720 -1.71 3.84 8.12
CA PRO A 720 -1.79 4.89 9.13
C PRO A 720 -0.57 4.97 10.06
N THR A 721 0.46 4.14 9.85
CA THR A 721 1.56 4.01 10.79
C THR A 721 2.86 4.66 10.32
N CYS A 722 3.47 5.43 11.21
CA CYS A 722 4.69 6.19 10.98
C CYS A 722 5.81 5.64 11.88
N PRO A 723 6.89 5.07 11.30
CA PRO A 723 8.01 4.52 12.05
C PRO A 723 9.00 5.57 12.56
N TYR A 724 9.00 6.77 11.98
CA TYR A 724 9.76 7.88 12.52
C TYR A 724 9.09 8.31 13.82
N THR A 725 9.86 8.51 14.89
CA THR A 725 9.33 8.87 16.21
C THR A 725 10.09 10.07 16.80
N VAL A 726 9.69 10.51 17.99
CA VAL A 726 10.31 11.62 18.71
C VAL A 726 11.06 11.14 19.93
N ASN A 727 12.04 11.93 20.36
CA ASN A 727 12.70 11.76 21.65
C ASN A 727 11.87 12.33 22.80
N GLU A 728 12.41 12.30 24.02
CA GLU A 728 11.75 12.80 25.23
C GLU A 728 11.40 14.30 25.19
N ASN A 729 12.04 15.08 24.31
CA ASN A 729 11.75 16.51 24.14
C ASN A 729 10.69 16.77 23.05
N GLY A 730 10.13 15.72 22.44
CA GLY A 730 9.19 15.83 21.33
C GLY A 730 9.85 16.16 19.98
N HIS A 731 11.18 16.05 19.87
CA HIS A 731 11.90 16.30 18.62
C HIS A 731 12.20 14.99 17.88
N GLY A 732 12.06 15.02 16.55
CA GLY A 732 12.42 13.89 15.70
C GLY A 732 12.45 14.28 14.22
N PRO A 733 12.73 13.31 13.33
CA PRO A 733 12.77 13.55 11.90
C PRO A 733 11.42 14.05 11.37
N ALA A 734 11.41 15.21 10.73
CA ALA A 734 10.28 15.63 9.89
C ALA A 734 10.40 14.94 8.54
N TRP A 735 9.39 14.20 8.09
CA TRP A 735 9.47 13.34 6.91
C TRP A 735 8.43 13.72 5.86
N ALA A 736 8.83 13.73 4.58
CA ALA A 736 7.91 13.89 3.46
C ALA A 736 8.37 13.09 2.23
N ASN A 737 7.40 12.63 1.44
CA ASN A 737 7.59 12.07 0.10
C ASN A 737 6.81 12.91 -0.92
N SER A 738 7.51 13.48 -1.91
CA SER A 738 6.90 14.17 -3.05
C SER A 738 6.57 13.14 -4.15
N LEU A 739 7.47 12.92 -5.10
CA LEU A 739 7.32 11.93 -6.16
C LEU A 739 8.53 10.98 -6.23
N PHE A 740 8.57 10.18 -7.30
CA PHE A 740 9.69 9.26 -7.53
C PHE A 740 10.87 9.97 -8.19
N GLU A 741 10.59 10.90 -9.09
CA GLU A 741 11.52 11.55 -9.99
C GLU A 741 12.17 12.83 -9.43
N ASP A 742 11.53 13.51 -8.48
CA ASP A 742 11.86 14.90 -8.07
C ASP A 742 12.53 15.01 -6.70
N ASN A 743 12.89 13.89 -6.08
CA ASN A 743 13.22 13.89 -4.65
C ASN A 743 14.49 14.70 -4.32
N ALA A 744 15.44 14.81 -5.24
CA ALA A 744 16.63 15.63 -5.02
C ALA A 744 16.24 17.11 -4.96
N GLU A 745 15.48 17.56 -5.95
CA GLU A 745 14.96 18.92 -6.09
C GLU A 745 14.01 19.27 -4.93
N PHE A 746 13.24 18.29 -4.45
CA PHE A 746 12.35 18.43 -3.32
C PHE A 746 13.14 18.72 -2.03
N GLY A 747 14.16 17.90 -1.72
CA GLY A 747 15.04 18.14 -0.59
C GLY A 747 15.85 19.43 -0.71
N PHE A 748 16.27 19.78 -1.94
CA PHE A 748 16.90 21.05 -2.23
C PHE A 748 15.98 22.25 -1.94
N GLY A 749 14.71 22.18 -2.33
CA GLY A 749 13.70 23.19 -1.97
C GLY A 749 13.54 23.36 -0.45
N MET A 750 13.55 22.25 0.30
CA MET A 750 13.54 22.30 1.77
C MET A 750 14.79 23.00 2.34
N ASN A 751 15.97 22.73 1.77
CA ASN A 751 17.21 23.40 2.15
C ASN A 751 17.11 24.92 1.95
N LEU A 752 16.68 25.37 0.77
CA LEU A 752 16.50 26.79 0.46
C LEU A 752 15.52 27.46 1.42
N ALA A 753 14.40 26.79 1.72
CA ALA A 753 13.41 27.31 2.66
C ALA A 753 13.99 27.48 4.08
N VAL A 754 14.73 26.48 4.59
CA VAL A 754 15.39 26.57 5.90
C VAL A 754 16.45 27.67 5.90
N LEU A 755 17.27 27.76 4.85
CA LEU A 755 18.29 28.80 4.71
C LEU A 755 17.66 30.19 4.78
N GLN A 756 16.62 30.44 3.99
CA GLN A 756 15.93 31.74 3.97
C GLN A 756 15.32 32.09 5.34
N ARG A 757 14.66 31.13 6.00
CA ARG A 757 14.10 31.31 7.33
C ARG A 757 15.18 31.64 8.37
N ARG A 758 16.34 30.98 8.32
CA ARG A 758 17.45 31.23 9.25
C ARG A 758 18.20 32.54 8.96
N ASN A 759 18.28 32.97 7.71
CA ASN A 759 18.82 34.29 7.36
C ASN A 759 17.93 35.40 7.90
N LYS A 760 16.60 35.28 7.76
CA LYS A 760 15.64 36.21 8.36
C LYS A 760 15.79 36.28 9.90
N LEU A 761 15.97 35.14 10.56
CA LEU A 761 16.27 35.11 12.00
C LEU A 761 17.57 35.86 12.34
N ALA A 762 18.64 35.65 11.56
CA ALA A 762 19.90 36.37 11.75
C ALA A 762 19.74 37.89 11.58
N ASP A 763 18.97 38.34 10.59
CA ASP A 763 18.67 39.75 10.37
C ASP A 763 17.91 40.36 11.56
N LEU A 764 16.92 39.66 12.10
CA LEU A 764 16.18 40.10 13.29
C LEU A 764 17.08 40.18 14.52
N ILE A 765 17.97 39.20 14.71
CA ILE A 765 18.94 39.23 15.80
C ILE A 765 19.89 40.43 15.65
N ASN A 766 20.38 40.72 14.44
CA ASN A 766 21.19 41.92 14.18
C ASN A 766 20.43 43.21 14.49
N GLN A 767 19.16 43.32 14.09
CA GLN A 767 18.31 44.47 14.43
C GLN A 767 18.12 44.62 15.95
N ALA A 768 17.92 43.51 16.68
CA ALA A 768 17.82 43.55 18.14
C ALA A 768 19.13 44.02 18.80
N LEU A 769 20.29 43.65 18.23
CA LEU A 769 21.60 44.13 18.68
C LEU A 769 21.78 45.63 18.42
N GLU A 770 21.34 46.13 17.27
CA GLU A 770 21.36 47.56 16.92
C GLU A 770 20.44 48.41 17.81
N LEU A 771 19.29 47.86 18.21
CA LEU A 771 18.34 48.50 19.13
C LEU A 771 18.77 48.46 20.61
N GLY A 772 19.98 47.98 20.91
CA GLY A 772 20.59 48.11 22.24
C GLY A 772 20.18 47.04 23.24
N ILE A 773 19.93 45.79 22.81
CA ILE A 773 19.78 44.67 23.73
C ILE A 773 21.07 44.47 24.56
N ASN A 774 20.92 44.20 25.86
CA ASN A 774 22.01 44.16 26.83
C ASN A 774 22.05 42.82 27.58
N GLY A 775 23.12 42.60 28.35
CA GLY A 775 23.25 41.44 29.25
C GLY A 775 23.47 40.11 28.53
N GLU A 776 23.04 39.01 29.16
CA GLU A 776 23.31 37.65 28.70
C GLU A 776 22.67 37.32 27.35
N LEU A 777 21.52 37.93 27.03
CA LEU A 777 20.86 37.71 25.74
C LEU A 777 21.67 38.27 24.57
N LYS A 778 22.34 39.42 24.76
CA LYS A 778 23.28 39.99 23.78
C LYS A 778 24.42 39.01 23.48
N ILE A 779 24.97 38.39 24.52
CA ILE A 779 26.05 37.41 24.40
C ILE A 779 25.55 36.18 23.64
N ALA A 780 24.38 35.65 24.02
CA ALA A 780 23.79 34.48 23.35
C ALA A 780 23.46 34.74 21.87
N PHE A 781 22.99 35.95 21.53
CA PHE A 781 22.79 36.38 20.15
C PHE A 781 24.09 36.45 19.35
N ALA A 782 25.15 37.02 19.91
CA ALA A 782 26.45 37.07 19.25
C ALA A 782 27.06 35.67 19.05
N GLU A 783 27.00 34.82 20.08
CA GLU A 783 27.41 33.41 20.00
C GLU A 783 26.64 32.67 18.92
N TRP A 784 25.32 32.87 18.83
CA TRP A 784 24.49 32.22 17.83
C TRP A 784 24.83 32.70 16.41
N LEU A 785 24.97 34.01 16.18
CA LEU A 785 25.32 34.54 14.86
C LEU A 785 26.67 34.01 14.36
N GLN A 786 27.66 33.89 15.24
CA GLN A 786 28.98 33.36 14.91
C GLN A 786 28.93 31.87 14.55
N SER A 787 28.07 31.10 15.22
CA SER A 787 28.04 29.64 15.15
C SER A 787 26.77 29.07 14.52
N LYS A 788 25.94 29.89 13.85
CA LYS A 788 24.64 29.47 13.34
C LYS A 788 24.75 28.28 12.40
N ASP A 789 25.87 28.13 11.68
CA ASP A 789 26.08 27.05 10.71
C ASP A 789 26.81 25.83 11.29
N GLU A 790 26.99 25.78 12.62
CA GLU A 790 27.53 24.66 13.38
C GLU A 790 26.44 24.00 14.24
N ALA A 791 26.30 22.68 14.18
CA ALA A 791 25.16 21.98 14.77
C ALA A 791 25.08 22.09 16.30
N GLU A 792 26.17 21.78 17.00
CA GLU A 792 26.20 21.79 18.48
C GLU A 792 26.28 23.21 19.05
N ALA A 793 27.11 24.07 18.45
CA ALA A 793 27.27 25.44 18.91
C ALA A 793 26.00 26.28 18.70
N SER A 794 25.33 26.18 17.55
CA SER A 794 24.03 26.86 17.32
C SER A 794 22.94 26.37 18.28
N ARG A 795 22.93 25.09 18.65
CA ARG A 795 22.01 24.56 19.66
C ARG A 795 22.30 25.17 21.02
N LYS A 796 23.55 25.11 21.48
CA LYS A 796 23.94 25.63 22.80
C LYS A 796 23.60 27.11 22.94
N ALA A 797 23.92 27.93 21.94
CA ALA A 797 23.55 29.34 21.93
C ALA A 797 22.03 29.53 21.83
N GLY A 798 21.36 28.74 20.98
CA GLY A 798 19.91 28.74 20.84
C GLY A 798 19.15 28.42 22.13
N ASP A 799 19.59 27.42 22.88
CA ASP A 799 18.96 27.03 24.14
C ASP A 799 19.16 28.10 25.23
N LYS A 800 20.32 28.79 25.25
CA LYS A 800 20.49 30.00 26.06
C LYS A 800 19.52 31.11 25.63
N ILE A 801 19.32 31.32 24.33
CA ILE A 801 18.33 32.31 23.85
C ILE A 801 16.92 31.93 24.33
N LYS A 802 16.53 30.66 24.25
CA LYS A 802 15.21 30.19 24.69
C LYS A 802 14.93 30.50 26.15
N THR A 803 15.93 30.35 27.04
CA THR A 803 15.75 30.61 28.48
C THR A 803 15.69 32.11 28.80
N LEU A 804 16.30 32.97 27.98
CA LEU A 804 16.44 34.40 28.26
C LEU A 804 15.39 35.27 27.54
N ILE A 805 14.89 34.85 26.37
CA ILE A 805 14.15 35.74 25.46
C ILE A 805 12.80 36.20 26.01
N ASP A 806 12.07 35.34 26.73
CA ASP A 806 10.73 35.68 27.24
C ASP A 806 10.81 36.76 28.33
N SER A 807 11.86 36.71 29.16
CA SER A 807 12.16 37.77 30.15
C SER A 807 12.56 39.08 29.48
N ALA A 808 13.36 39.02 28.41
CA ALA A 808 13.76 40.20 27.65
C ALA A 808 12.56 40.88 26.95
N ILE A 809 11.61 40.10 26.41
CA ILE A 809 10.36 40.62 25.83
C ILE A 809 9.55 41.40 26.86
N ALA A 810 9.48 40.90 28.10
CA ALA A 810 8.73 41.57 29.16
C ALA A 810 9.34 42.92 29.56
N GLN A 811 10.65 43.08 29.42
CA GLN A 811 11.39 44.30 29.78
C GLN A 811 11.57 45.28 28.61
N ALA A 812 11.35 44.84 27.37
CA ALA A 812 11.47 45.66 26.17
C ALA A 812 10.18 46.48 25.89
N GLY A 813 10.36 47.62 25.20
CA GLY A 813 9.26 48.43 24.67
C GLY A 813 9.48 48.75 23.18
N GLY A 814 8.44 49.23 22.50
CA GLY A 814 8.49 49.65 21.10
C GLY A 814 8.97 48.55 20.14
N ASP A 815 9.77 48.94 19.14
CA ASP A 815 10.25 48.07 18.07
C ASP A 815 11.08 46.88 18.58
N LEU A 816 11.86 47.08 19.66
CA LEU A 816 12.66 46.01 20.27
C LEU A 816 11.78 44.87 20.79
N LYS A 817 10.64 45.20 21.42
CA LYS A 817 9.70 44.18 21.90
C LYS A 817 9.10 43.38 20.73
N SER A 818 8.77 44.06 19.63
CA SER A 818 8.24 43.42 18.43
C SER A 818 9.25 42.45 17.82
N ILE A 819 10.49 42.88 17.65
CA ILE A 819 11.57 42.06 17.09
C ILE A 819 11.87 40.85 17.99
N LEU A 820 11.99 41.04 19.31
CA LEU A 820 12.23 39.93 20.23
C LEU A 820 11.07 38.92 20.20
N SER A 821 9.83 39.39 20.03
CA SER A 821 8.65 38.54 19.90
C SER A 821 8.66 37.75 18.59
N GLU A 822 9.10 38.35 17.47
CA GLU A 822 9.29 37.67 16.19
C GLU A 822 10.41 36.60 16.30
N ILE A 823 11.55 36.93 16.91
CA ILE A 823 12.64 35.99 17.21
C ILE A 823 12.11 34.83 18.07
N ALA A 824 11.33 35.11 19.11
CA ALA A 824 10.74 34.08 19.97
C ALA A 824 9.71 33.19 19.22
N GLY A 825 9.06 33.69 18.17
CA GLY A 825 8.24 32.89 17.27
C GLY A 825 9.03 31.95 16.36
N MET A 826 10.35 32.12 16.29
CA MET A 826 11.29 31.37 15.43
C MET A 826 12.22 30.44 16.24
N LYS A 827 11.81 30.04 17.46
CA LYS A 827 12.57 29.13 18.36
C LYS A 827 12.93 27.79 17.70
N ASP A 828 12.12 27.34 16.74
CA ASP A 828 12.36 26.13 15.93
C ASP A 828 13.56 26.25 15.00
N LEU A 829 14.07 27.46 14.72
CA LEU A 829 15.17 27.72 13.77
C LEU A 829 16.54 27.94 14.41
N TYR A 830 16.61 27.99 15.74
CA TYR A 830 17.87 28.28 16.44
C TYR A 830 18.92 27.21 16.14
N THR A 831 18.59 25.93 16.35
CA THR A 831 19.47 24.82 16.01
C THR A 831 19.55 24.62 14.49
N LYS A 832 20.76 24.49 13.95
CA LYS A 832 20.98 24.13 12.54
C LYS A 832 20.30 22.81 12.17
N LYS A 833 19.48 22.82 11.13
CA LYS A 833 18.81 21.63 10.60
C LYS A 833 19.75 20.78 9.74
N SER A 834 19.45 19.50 9.64
CA SER A 834 20.15 18.57 8.73
C SER A 834 19.19 18.11 7.64
N ILE A 835 19.40 18.55 6.41
CA ILE A 835 18.57 18.13 5.27
C ILE A 835 19.09 16.80 4.74
N TRP A 836 18.21 15.80 4.69
CA TRP A 836 18.52 14.46 4.20
C TRP A 836 17.59 14.08 3.04
N ILE A 837 18.19 13.54 2.00
CA ILE A 837 17.52 13.12 0.77
C ILE A 837 17.70 11.61 0.63
N PHE A 838 16.66 10.85 0.97
CA PHE A 838 16.68 9.39 0.97
C PHE A 838 16.06 8.83 -0.31
N GLY A 839 16.63 7.78 -0.88
CA GLY A 839 15.97 7.04 -1.95
C GLY A 839 16.73 5.79 -2.37
N GLY A 840 16.04 4.90 -3.07
CA GLY A 840 16.65 3.67 -3.60
C GLY A 840 17.45 3.91 -4.87
N ASP A 841 18.11 2.87 -5.37
CA ASP A 841 18.91 2.94 -6.60
C ASP A 841 18.11 3.33 -7.85
N GLY A 842 16.86 2.87 -7.97
CA GLY A 842 16.02 3.24 -9.11
C GLY A 842 15.70 4.73 -9.21
N TRP A 843 15.70 5.44 -8.09
CA TRP A 843 15.61 6.90 -8.11
C TRP A 843 16.95 7.49 -8.55
N ALA A 844 18.02 7.20 -7.80
CA ALA A 844 19.31 7.89 -7.92
C ALA A 844 20.05 7.58 -9.23
N TYR A 845 19.94 6.35 -9.73
CA TYR A 845 20.65 5.94 -10.95
C TYR A 845 19.84 6.20 -12.20
N ASP A 846 18.50 6.12 -12.12
CA ASP A 846 17.59 6.14 -13.25
C ASP A 846 16.73 7.41 -13.34
N ILE A 847 15.53 7.39 -12.74
CA ILE A 847 14.48 8.39 -13.06
C ILE A 847 14.80 9.79 -12.49
N GLY A 848 15.39 9.85 -11.29
CA GLY A 848 15.73 11.11 -10.62
C GLY A 848 17.20 11.49 -10.74
N TYR A 849 17.98 10.78 -11.56
CA TYR A 849 19.42 11.03 -11.70
C TYR A 849 19.72 12.45 -12.20
N GLY A 850 18.94 12.97 -13.15
CA GLY A 850 19.16 14.34 -13.67
C GLY A 850 18.98 15.41 -12.59
N GLY A 851 17.95 15.25 -11.75
CA GLY A 851 17.72 16.09 -10.58
C GLY A 851 18.81 15.96 -9.53
N LEU A 852 19.21 14.72 -9.22
CA LEU A 852 20.30 14.44 -8.27
C LEU A 852 21.62 15.07 -8.72
N ASP A 853 21.99 14.89 -9.99
CA ASP A 853 23.19 15.48 -10.58
C ASP A 853 23.19 17.01 -10.43
N HIS A 854 22.08 17.66 -10.76
CA HIS A 854 21.93 19.12 -10.64
C HIS A 854 22.04 19.61 -9.18
N VAL A 855 21.40 18.91 -8.24
CA VAL A 855 21.42 19.28 -6.82
C VAL A 855 22.80 19.07 -6.22
N LEU A 856 23.50 17.98 -6.53
CA LEU A 856 24.89 17.79 -6.10
C LEU A 856 25.82 18.85 -6.69
N ALA A 857 25.62 19.21 -7.96
CA ALA A 857 26.39 20.25 -8.62
C ALA A 857 26.19 21.64 -7.99
N SER A 858 25.06 21.90 -7.32
CA SER A 858 24.76 23.21 -6.70
C SER A 858 25.74 23.58 -5.57
N GLY A 859 26.35 22.60 -4.90
CA GLY A 859 27.22 22.83 -3.74
C GLY A 859 26.49 23.20 -2.44
N GLU A 860 25.16 23.20 -2.44
CA GLU A 860 24.36 23.42 -1.23
C GLU A 860 24.52 22.29 -0.19
N ASN A 861 24.31 22.62 1.09
CA ASN A 861 24.52 21.68 2.20
C ASN A 861 23.34 20.71 2.38
N VAL A 862 23.29 19.69 1.52
CA VAL A 862 22.34 18.57 1.60
C VAL A 862 23.07 17.24 1.76
N ASN A 863 22.42 16.27 2.43
CA ASN A 863 22.97 14.93 2.61
C ASN A 863 22.14 13.93 1.81
N VAL A 864 22.73 13.25 0.83
CA VAL A 864 22.01 12.25 0.02
C VAL A 864 22.37 10.84 0.51
N LEU A 865 21.37 10.02 0.83
CA LEU A 865 21.55 8.60 1.15
C LEU A 865 20.87 7.75 0.09
N VAL A 866 21.69 7.08 -0.74
CA VAL A 866 21.22 6.11 -1.74
C VAL A 866 21.24 4.72 -1.15
N LEU A 867 20.06 4.12 -0.97
CA LEU A 867 19.87 2.77 -0.48
C LEU A 867 19.93 1.81 -1.67
N ASP A 868 21.15 1.48 -2.12
CA ASP A 868 21.37 0.72 -3.36
C ASP A 868 21.09 -0.78 -3.16
N THR A 869 19.94 -1.23 -3.67
CA THR A 869 19.53 -2.64 -3.64
C THR A 869 19.84 -3.36 -4.94
N GLU A 870 20.45 -2.66 -5.90
CA GLU A 870 20.80 -3.14 -7.23
C GLU A 870 19.60 -3.54 -8.12
N VAL A 871 18.37 -3.25 -7.70
CA VAL A 871 17.12 -3.52 -8.41
C VAL A 871 16.01 -2.58 -7.93
N TYR A 872 14.92 -2.49 -8.67
CA TYR A 872 13.72 -1.81 -8.16
C TYR A 872 12.98 -2.74 -7.20
N SER A 873 13.45 -2.77 -5.96
CA SER A 873 12.97 -3.68 -4.92
C SER A 873 11.47 -3.56 -4.63
N ASN A 874 10.91 -2.35 -4.69
CA ASN A 874 9.49 -2.12 -4.40
C ASN A 874 8.53 -2.75 -5.43
N THR A 875 8.85 -2.60 -6.71
CA THR A 875 7.99 -3.04 -7.82
C THR A 875 8.22 -4.50 -8.23
N GLY A 876 8.97 -5.24 -7.41
CA GLY A 876 9.20 -6.67 -7.57
C GLY A 876 10.45 -7.03 -8.36
N GLY A 877 11.52 -6.23 -8.24
CA GLY A 877 12.87 -6.57 -8.72
C GLY A 877 13.08 -6.37 -10.21
N GLN A 878 12.76 -5.18 -10.73
CA GLN A 878 13.14 -4.75 -12.08
C GLN A 878 14.63 -4.39 -12.14
N SER A 879 15.25 -4.59 -13.30
CA SER A 879 16.59 -4.08 -13.59
C SER A 879 16.64 -2.56 -13.46
N SER A 880 17.70 -2.05 -12.84
CA SER A 880 18.08 -0.64 -12.78
C SER A 880 19.42 -0.41 -13.48
N LYS A 881 19.85 0.85 -13.60
CA LYS A 881 21.25 1.14 -13.99
C LYS A 881 22.26 0.76 -12.90
N SER A 882 21.83 0.54 -11.66
CA SER A 882 22.72 0.03 -10.60
C SER A 882 22.83 -1.50 -10.57
N THR A 883 21.95 -2.23 -11.27
CA THR A 883 22.06 -3.69 -11.43
C THR A 883 23.41 -4.11 -12.05
N PRO A 884 24.14 -5.09 -11.48
CA PRO A 884 25.45 -5.50 -11.99
C PRO A 884 25.34 -6.41 -13.21
N THR A 885 26.48 -6.65 -13.88
CA THR A 885 26.57 -7.58 -15.01
C THR A 885 26.11 -8.97 -14.59
N ALA A 886 25.40 -9.67 -15.49
CA ALA A 886 24.88 -11.03 -15.32
C ALA A 886 23.81 -11.22 -14.24
N ALA A 887 23.49 -10.21 -13.43
CA ALA A 887 22.36 -10.30 -12.50
C ALA A 887 21.03 -10.43 -13.25
N VAL A 888 20.19 -11.35 -12.77
CA VAL A 888 18.87 -11.65 -13.32
C VAL A 888 17.82 -10.84 -12.58
N ALA A 889 17.08 -10.02 -13.33
CA ALA A 889 15.99 -9.20 -12.82
C ALA A 889 14.87 -9.13 -13.88
N LYS A 890 13.70 -8.58 -13.55
CA LYS A 890 12.70 -8.28 -14.60
C LYS A 890 13.33 -7.28 -15.60
N PHE A 891 13.04 -7.47 -16.89
CA PHE A 891 13.70 -6.78 -18.01
C PHE A 891 15.19 -7.13 -18.24
N ALA A 892 15.76 -8.03 -17.44
CA ALA A 892 17.10 -8.60 -17.61
C ALA A 892 17.09 -10.11 -17.32
N SER A 893 16.10 -10.84 -17.86
CA SER A 893 15.84 -12.25 -17.54
C SER A 893 16.99 -13.21 -17.91
N ALA A 894 17.80 -12.84 -18.90
CA ALA A 894 18.99 -13.58 -19.32
C ALA A 894 20.29 -13.05 -18.70
N GLY A 895 20.18 -12.25 -17.63
CA GLY A 895 21.28 -11.51 -17.03
C GLY A 895 21.54 -10.16 -17.72
N LYS A 896 21.77 -9.10 -16.94
CA LYS A 896 22.07 -7.77 -17.48
C LYS A 896 23.40 -7.78 -18.25
N ARG A 897 23.39 -7.21 -19.47
CA ARG A 897 24.51 -7.26 -20.42
C ARG A 897 25.51 -6.12 -20.29
N VAL A 898 25.20 -5.11 -19.48
CA VAL A 898 26.03 -3.92 -19.27
C VAL A 898 26.37 -3.78 -17.79
N LYS A 899 27.58 -3.29 -17.49
CA LYS A 899 28.05 -3.09 -16.11
C LYS A 899 27.17 -2.14 -15.32
N LYS A 900 27.31 -2.18 -14.00
CA LYS A 900 26.74 -1.19 -13.08
C LYS A 900 27.23 0.22 -13.46
N LYS A 901 26.33 1.19 -13.52
CA LYS A 901 26.69 2.62 -13.65
C LYS A 901 27.46 3.02 -12.39
N ASP A 902 28.57 3.73 -12.54
CA ASP A 902 29.39 4.14 -11.39
C ASP A 902 28.97 5.54 -10.93
N LEU A 903 27.90 5.61 -10.12
CA LEU A 903 27.35 6.89 -9.65
C LEU A 903 28.37 7.65 -8.77
N GLY A 904 29.09 6.93 -7.92
CA GLY A 904 30.11 7.52 -7.05
C GLY A 904 31.24 8.17 -7.86
N ALA A 905 31.78 7.46 -8.87
CA ALA A 905 32.80 8.03 -9.74
C ALA A 905 32.31 9.25 -10.52
N ILE A 906 31.06 9.26 -10.98
CA ILE A 906 30.48 10.41 -11.68
C ILE A 906 30.37 11.61 -10.74
N ALA A 907 29.83 11.44 -9.54
CA ALA A 907 29.69 12.52 -8.57
C ALA A 907 31.06 13.08 -8.12
N MET A 908 32.09 12.24 -7.99
CA MET A 908 33.45 12.68 -7.66
C MET A 908 34.07 13.62 -8.71
N THR A 909 33.59 13.61 -9.96
CA THR A 909 34.13 14.50 -11.01
C THR A 909 33.90 15.99 -10.72
N TYR A 910 32.93 16.34 -9.88
CA TYR A 910 32.71 17.73 -9.43
C TYR A 910 33.84 18.25 -8.53
N GLY A 911 34.50 17.39 -7.75
CA GLY A 911 35.61 17.75 -6.86
C GLY A 911 35.23 18.42 -5.53
N TYR A 912 34.02 18.98 -5.41
CA TYR A 912 33.51 19.60 -4.17
C TYR A 912 32.33 18.84 -3.54
N VAL A 913 31.93 17.70 -4.13
CA VAL A 913 30.90 16.81 -3.59
C VAL A 913 31.57 15.72 -2.77
N TYR A 914 31.19 15.58 -1.51
CA TYR A 914 31.61 14.44 -0.69
C TYR A 914 30.89 13.16 -1.15
N VAL A 915 31.65 12.09 -1.39
CA VAL A 915 31.14 10.79 -1.86
C VAL A 915 31.75 9.67 -1.01
N ALA A 916 30.91 8.76 -0.51
CA ALA A 916 31.31 7.60 0.28
C ALA A 916 30.39 6.40 0.03
#